data_AF-A0A8T9B3R7-F1
#
_entry.id   AF-A0A8T9B3R7-F1
#
_cell.length_a   1.000
_cell.length_b   1.000
_cell.length_c   1.000
_cell.angle_alpha   90.00
_cell.angle_beta   90.00
_cell.angle_gamma   90.00
#
_symmetry.space_group_name_H-M   'P 1'
#
loop_
_entity.id
_entity.type
_entity.pdbx_description
1 polymer ?
#
loop_
_entity_poly.entity_id
_entity_poly.type
_entity_poly.pdbx_seq_one_letter_code
_entity_poly.pdbx_strand_id
1 'polypeptide(L)'
;MADLITALAPANRHNFIAPPPSLPNTGLEFTKATLDGFAGKLGEEQAARLKELRRKRKRGETNEEVGEVLKIRKVHTQGFEVEQVWEQAKRVIDALRGDAERGLRELGGVQEESDEEQEQADGEVELLKFDQDGFEVGSDDESMEEEEDAPSELGSEVEAEDVFDGEDDDEMSDGLDNEDDFEESEESEEEPTGIFTEDPDGLNDGFFSIDEFNKQTEFLEQADERADPYTGEASDEEDIDWDADPMTATAKPVSSSRRAAAMDIDDDAEESEEDDGDGPTFGNMDLNAPEGDSDDGEEDSEMDGEIETAGDNTNDVLYKDFFEPPARKAGKGELQANYLDRQSRKSKATEPDDEAGIERAMADVRRDLFDDISDQADSEDALSEVDAADPKSRRSAHERRQAKLAEEIRRLEAASVAKREWTLSGEARAVDRPKDSLLEEDLDFERTGKPVPVITAEVSESIEDLIKRRILAQEFDEVVRRRPDSLSTPANTRRGAFELDDTKNPQSLAEMYEEEHVKAHNPDTYVSKADEKTQKEEKEIEAMWKDVSAKLDALSSWHYKPKPAAPSLTVVSDVATISMEDAQPTTASGMNGGESMLAPQEIYKAGQEKEKIEKGEVVPKSGAPVARQEMTREEKLRRRRREKERIKKRGGVEIDQRPEGKKSQKNRETLGDLKKGGVKVINKKGEIQDVEGNKVQASTVYSDAGIPFPAAAAHHITNTFHASKVYIIVSNSISKTDNFTQLKKALGDKIVGTRFGFKPHSPWDDLVETANNIQKTGADLIITLGAGSLTDGVKVITFALANNVSTIDDLSKLTVDAKTPNLKPPQIPVINIPTSLSGGEYSPIAGATDTRTKHKAGFYHPSMGADLIILDPALSVSTPERIWLSTGIRAVDHCVEGLCSTDPSAGPESDKGFIAGLKLLVPNLLLTKKNWSAEEPRLGEMMGVIEAMKGLGLRVPMGASHGIGHQLGPLGVGHGETSCILLPAVLKYNYAHGDEKVKGLQQKVLNVLWGEEAVKAVLVSKGLKKEKADAGDVVGAVISELGMPRSLKEVGVERSQLDALADNSLKDPWVKTNPVPLIDKKQVLEVLNMVVGDGQSSL
;
A
#
# COMPACT_ATOMS: atom_id res chain seq x y z
N MET A 1 18.46 8.98 41.10
CA MET A 1 19.64 9.78 41.55
C MET A 1 20.52 8.96 42.51
N ALA A 2 19.96 8.41 43.59
CA ALA A 2 20.69 7.52 44.49
C ALA A 2 21.44 6.40 43.73
N ASP A 3 20.77 5.80 42.76
CA ASP A 3 21.19 4.65 41.97
C ASP A 3 22.49 4.89 41.19
N LEU A 4 22.68 6.10 40.65
CA LEU A 4 23.90 6.51 39.96
C LEU A 4 25.09 6.60 40.93
N ILE A 5 24.86 7.16 42.13
CA ILE A 5 25.86 7.23 43.20
C ILE A 5 26.18 5.82 43.73
N THR A 6 25.17 4.95 43.83
CA THR A 6 25.33 3.54 44.18
C THR A 6 26.10 2.76 43.11
N ALA A 7 25.92 3.05 41.81
CA ALA A 7 26.67 2.41 40.73
C ALA A 7 28.14 2.84 40.66
N LEU A 8 28.43 4.11 40.97
CA LEU A 8 29.79 4.66 41.02
C LEU A 8 30.63 4.15 42.22
N ALA A 9 30.00 3.53 43.22
CA ALA A 9 30.68 2.94 44.37
C ALA A 9 31.71 1.87 43.94
N PRO A 10 32.89 1.76 44.59
CA PRO A 10 33.98 0.89 44.13
C PRO A 10 33.61 -0.58 43.90
N ALA A 11 32.67 -1.13 44.67
CA ALA A 11 32.17 -2.50 44.52
C ALA A 11 31.30 -2.70 43.25
N ASN A 12 30.58 -1.66 42.81
CA ASN A 12 29.52 -1.75 41.80
C ASN A 12 29.97 -1.34 40.39
N ARG A 13 31.26 -1.00 40.22
CA ARG A 13 31.83 -0.54 38.94
C ARG A 13 31.64 -1.51 37.77
N HIS A 14 31.40 -2.80 38.03
CA HIS A 14 31.03 -3.76 36.99
C HIS A 14 29.66 -3.46 36.35
N ASN A 15 28.70 -2.96 37.14
CA ASN A 15 27.38 -2.52 36.64
C ASN A 15 27.43 -1.15 35.93
N PHE A 16 28.53 -0.40 36.06
CA PHE A 16 28.80 0.77 35.23
C PHE A 16 29.37 0.38 33.85
N ILE A 17 30.09 -0.74 33.77
CA ILE A 17 30.64 -1.28 32.51
C ILE A 17 29.55 -2.00 31.69
N ALA A 18 28.53 -2.55 32.34
CA ALA A 18 27.34 -3.12 31.71
C ALA A 18 26.07 -2.42 32.23
N PRO A 19 25.77 -1.18 31.79
CA PRO A 19 24.66 -0.39 32.30
C PRO A 19 23.29 -0.95 31.86
N PRO A 20 22.28 -1.01 32.75
CA PRO A 20 20.91 -1.32 32.36
C PRO A 20 20.31 -0.21 31.46
N PRO A 21 19.38 -0.52 30.54
CA PRO A 21 18.89 0.42 29.53
C PRO A 21 18.11 1.63 30.09
N SER A 22 17.72 1.60 31.37
CA SER A 22 17.14 2.75 32.07
C SER A 22 18.16 3.84 32.40
N LEU A 23 19.42 3.49 32.62
CA LEU A 23 20.47 4.42 33.02
C LEU A 23 20.76 5.52 31.97
N PRO A 24 20.99 5.20 30.66
CA PRO A 24 21.18 6.24 29.64
C PRO A 24 19.95 7.16 29.51
N ASN A 25 18.73 6.63 29.62
CA ASN A 25 17.51 7.45 29.56
C ASN A 25 17.45 8.48 30.72
N THR A 26 17.71 8.05 31.95
CA THR A 26 17.79 8.99 33.10
C THR A 26 18.95 9.99 32.98
N GLY A 27 20.03 9.63 32.28
CA GLY A 27 21.12 10.54 31.94
C GLY A 27 20.67 11.61 30.94
N LEU A 28 20.00 11.20 29.86
CA LEU A 28 19.45 12.09 28.82
C LEU A 28 18.39 13.05 29.40
N GLU A 29 17.50 12.55 30.27
CA GLU A 29 16.53 13.36 31.02
C GLU A 29 17.22 14.40 31.90
N PHE A 30 18.29 14.02 32.62
CA PHE A 30 19.07 14.95 33.44
C PHE A 30 19.81 16.00 32.60
N THR A 31 20.45 15.61 31.49
CA THR A 31 21.10 16.59 30.59
C THR A 31 20.08 17.54 29.98
N LYS A 32 18.88 17.07 29.65
CA LYS A 32 17.80 17.93 29.16
C LYS A 32 17.32 18.90 30.24
N ALA A 33 16.96 18.40 31.41
CA ALA A 33 16.43 19.22 32.51
C ALA A 33 17.43 20.29 32.99
N THR A 34 18.74 20.01 32.91
CA THR A 34 19.78 21.00 33.23
C THR A 34 20.00 21.99 32.07
N LEU A 35 20.19 21.50 30.84
CA LEU A 35 20.56 22.36 29.70
C LEU A 35 19.40 23.18 29.15
N ASP A 36 18.14 22.72 29.22
CA ASP A 36 16.95 23.52 28.83
C ASP A 36 16.91 24.85 29.61
N GLY A 37 17.24 24.82 30.90
CA GLY A 37 17.23 26.00 31.79
C GLY A 37 18.36 27.00 31.50
N PHE A 38 19.47 26.55 30.93
CA PHE A 38 20.58 27.43 30.49
C PHE A 38 20.41 27.90 29.04
N ALA A 39 19.97 27.02 28.14
CA ALA A 39 19.82 27.29 26.72
C ALA A 39 18.75 28.37 26.44
N GLY A 40 17.63 28.34 27.17
CA GLY A 40 16.62 29.39 27.11
C GLY A 40 17.17 30.76 27.53
N LYS A 41 17.74 30.83 28.75
CA LYS A 41 18.29 32.07 29.32
C LYS A 41 19.41 32.67 28.48
N LEU A 42 20.41 31.86 28.11
CA LEU A 42 21.52 32.34 27.29
C LEU A 42 21.05 32.82 25.91
N GLY A 43 20.08 32.13 25.29
CA GLY A 43 19.49 32.55 24.02
C GLY A 43 18.72 33.88 24.12
N GLU A 44 18.12 34.16 25.29
CA GLU A 44 17.43 35.42 25.58
C GLU A 44 18.42 36.55 25.92
N GLU A 45 19.41 36.30 26.76
CA GLU A 45 20.50 37.23 27.11
C GLU A 45 21.34 37.63 25.88
N GLN A 46 21.72 36.67 25.03
CA GLN A 46 22.44 36.94 23.78
C GLN A 46 21.55 37.67 22.76
N ALA A 47 20.25 37.40 22.70
CA ALA A 47 19.33 38.15 21.85
C ALA A 47 19.11 39.58 22.37
N ALA A 48 19.08 39.80 23.68
CA ALA A 48 19.02 41.12 24.31
C ALA A 48 20.32 41.91 24.03
N ARG A 49 21.50 41.34 24.34
CA ARG A 49 22.80 41.97 24.02
C ARG A 49 22.94 42.27 22.52
N LEU A 50 22.42 41.43 21.62
CA LEU A 50 22.43 41.70 20.18
C LEU A 50 21.44 42.82 19.77
N LYS A 51 20.29 42.97 20.43
CA LYS A 51 19.43 44.17 20.29
C LYS A 51 20.16 45.43 20.77
N GLU A 52 20.83 45.37 21.93
CA GLU A 52 21.60 46.50 22.45
C GLU A 52 22.78 46.87 21.54
N LEU A 53 23.56 45.91 21.05
CA LEU A 53 24.64 46.16 20.08
C LEU A 53 24.11 46.76 18.77
N ARG A 54 22.89 46.41 18.34
CA ARG A 54 22.21 47.11 17.24
C ARG A 54 21.80 48.53 17.61
N ARG A 55 21.29 48.78 18.83
CA ARG A 55 20.95 50.12 19.35
C ARG A 55 22.20 51.01 19.51
N LYS A 56 23.35 50.44 19.92
CA LYS A 56 24.67 51.10 20.01
C LYS A 56 25.26 51.39 18.63
N ARG A 57 25.19 50.45 17.67
CA ARG A 57 25.58 50.70 16.27
C ARG A 57 24.72 51.78 15.61
N LYS A 58 23.40 51.82 15.85
CA LYS A 58 22.52 52.93 15.43
C LYS A 58 22.92 54.29 16.05
N ARG A 59 23.66 54.28 17.17
CA ARG A 59 24.19 55.48 17.85
C ARG A 59 25.65 55.78 17.52
N GLY A 60 26.28 55.04 16.58
CA GLY A 60 27.63 55.30 16.09
C GLY A 60 28.78 54.79 16.97
N GLU A 61 28.50 53.99 18.00
CA GLU A 61 29.55 53.40 18.85
C GLU A 61 30.26 52.21 18.16
N THR A 62 31.50 51.95 18.56
CA THR A 62 32.48 51.13 17.82
C THR A 62 32.16 49.63 17.74
N ASN A 63 32.78 48.97 16.74
CA ASN A 63 32.56 47.56 16.45
C ASN A 63 33.16 46.62 17.50
N GLU A 64 32.30 46.01 18.30
CA GLU A 64 32.53 44.67 18.87
C GLU A 64 32.05 43.58 17.90
N GLU A 65 32.60 42.37 18.04
CA GLU A 65 32.26 41.23 17.18
C GLU A 65 30.83 40.73 17.43
N VAL A 66 30.06 40.50 16.36
CA VAL A 66 28.70 39.96 16.46
C VAL A 66 28.78 38.45 16.68
N GLY A 67 28.87 38.03 17.93
CA GLY A 67 28.75 36.63 18.32
C GLY A 67 27.43 36.01 17.82
N GLU A 68 27.48 34.76 17.38
CA GLU A 68 26.29 34.05 16.94
C GLU A 68 25.40 33.66 18.14
N VAL A 69 24.14 34.11 18.11
CA VAL A 69 23.15 33.81 19.16
C VAL A 69 22.80 32.32 19.14
N LEU A 70 22.78 31.69 20.33
CA LEU A 70 22.34 30.31 20.49
C LEU A 70 20.89 30.11 20.00
N LYS A 71 20.73 29.42 18.87
CA LYS A 71 19.43 29.12 18.24
C LYS A 71 18.66 27.98 18.93
N ILE A 72 19.35 27.13 19.69
CA ILE A 72 18.78 26.01 20.43
C ILE A 72 18.24 26.54 21.75
N ARG A 73 16.91 26.57 21.92
CA ARG A 73 16.25 27.00 23.17
C ARG A 73 15.96 25.86 24.15
N LYS A 74 15.92 24.62 23.66
CA LYS A 74 15.68 23.37 24.41
C LYS A 74 16.44 22.23 23.74
N VAL A 75 16.84 21.22 24.49
CA VAL A 75 17.51 20.01 24.01
C VAL A 75 16.46 18.95 23.67
N HIS A 76 16.43 18.53 22.41
CA HIS A 76 15.45 17.57 21.91
C HIS A 76 16.00 16.15 22.01
N THR A 77 15.55 15.42 23.04
CA THR A 77 15.92 14.01 23.29
C THR A 77 15.02 12.99 22.59
N GLN A 78 13.82 13.38 22.16
CA GLN A 78 12.85 12.46 21.57
C GLN A 78 13.11 12.29 20.07
N GLY A 79 13.54 11.09 19.68
CA GLY A 79 13.78 10.72 18.28
C GLY A 79 15.04 11.33 17.66
N PHE A 80 16.04 11.67 18.48
CA PHE A 80 17.41 11.97 18.06
C PHE A 80 18.35 10.89 18.59
N GLU A 81 19.44 10.61 17.89
CA GLU A 81 20.47 9.67 18.36
C GLU A 81 21.30 10.26 19.51
N VAL A 82 21.95 9.41 20.30
CA VAL A 82 22.72 9.84 21.49
C VAL A 82 23.83 10.83 21.12
N GLU A 83 24.50 10.63 19.98
CA GLU A 83 25.52 11.57 19.47
C GLU A 83 24.91 12.90 19.03
N GLN A 84 23.71 12.90 18.44
CA GLN A 84 22.99 14.11 18.04
C GLN A 84 22.49 14.91 19.26
N VAL A 85 22.11 14.23 20.36
CA VAL A 85 21.81 14.89 21.64
C VAL A 85 23.08 15.43 22.29
N TRP A 86 24.20 14.70 22.19
CA TRP A 86 25.51 15.16 22.68
C TRP A 86 26.01 16.39 21.90
N GLU A 87 25.79 16.47 20.58
CA GLU A 87 26.07 17.68 19.81
C GLU A 87 25.22 18.88 20.24
N GLN A 88 23.91 18.68 20.45
CA GLN A 88 23.04 19.74 20.98
C GLN A 88 23.57 20.24 22.32
N ALA A 89 23.89 19.31 23.24
CA ALA A 89 24.44 19.63 24.55
C ALA A 89 25.79 20.37 24.46
N LYS A 90 26.71 19.89 23.61
CA LYS A 90 28.01 20.53 23.39
C LYS A 90 27.87 21.95 22.87
N ARG A 91 26.99 22.21 21.88
CA ARG A 91 26.77 23.57 21.34
C ARG A 91 26.22 24.54 22.40
N VAL A 92 25.38 24.07 23.32
CA VAL A 92 24.92 24.87 24.48
C VAL A 92 26.09 25.15 25.43
N ILE A 93 26.92 24.15 25.74
CA ILE A 93 28.07 24.27 26.65
C ILE A 93 29.17 25.19 26.09
N ASP A 94 29.51 25.06 24.81
CA ASP A 94 30.51 25.91 24.15
C ASP A 94 30.02 27.37 24.07
N ALA A 95 28.71 27.60 23.84
CA ALA A 95 28.11 28.94 23.87
C ALA A 95 28.10 29.55 25.29
N LEU A 96 27.74 28.77 26.32
CA LEU A 96 27.81 29.19 27.73
C LEU A 96 29.25 29.55 28.13
N ARG A 97 30.22 28.74 27.72
CA ARG A 97 31.64 28.99 27.98
C ARG A 97 32.10 30.29 27.33
N GLY A 98 31.78 30.52 26.06
CA GLY A 98 32.15 31.74 25.34
C GLY A 98 31.52 33.01 25.95
N ASP A 99 30.33 32.93 26.54
CA ASP A 99 29.73 34.05 27.27
C ASP A 99 30.34 34.26 28.66
N ALA A 100 30.67 33.19 29.38
CA ALA A 100 31.38 33.27 30.66
C ALA A 100 32.80 33.86 30.50
N GLU A 101 33.53 33.50 29.44
CA GLU A 101 34.84 34.07 29.10
C GLU A 101 34.73 35.56 28.72
N ARG A 102 33.65 35.98 28.05
CA ARG A 102 33.34 37.41 27.82
C ARG A 102 32.97 38.15 29.10
N GLY A 103 32.04 37.63 29.90
CA GLY A 103 31.62 38.27 31.15
C GLY A 103 32.77 38.43 32.16
N LEU A 104 33.71 37.49 32.19
CA LEU A 104 34.94 37.61 32.98
C LEU A 104 35.87 38.73 32.46
N ARG A 105 35.93 38.94 31.15
CA ARG A 105 36.68 40.05 30.50
C ARG A 105 35.99 41.41 30.72
N GLU A 106 34.66 41.45 30.68
CA GLU A 106 33.84 42.64 30.97
C GLU A 106 33.97 43.06 32.45
N LEU A 107 34.01 42.11 33.39
CA LEU A 107 34.24 42.37 34.82
C LEU A 107 35.71 42.68 35.18
N GLY A 108 36.67 42.37 34.31
CA GLY A 108 38.11 42.51 34.54
C GLY A 108 38.73 43.86 34.10
N GLY A 109 37.95 44.94 34.08
CA GLY A 109 38.34 46.21 33.46
C GLY A 109 39.41 47.00 34.22
N VAL A 110 40.65 47.02 33.67
CA VAL A 110 41.78 47.93 34.00
C VAL A 110 42.43 47.62 35.37
N GLN A 111 43.76 47.50 35.53
CA GLN A 111 44.92 47.99 34.76
C GLN A 111 46.10 47.00 34.84
N GLU A 112 46.93 46.92 33.81
CA GLU A 112 48.40 46.95 33.96
C GLU A 112 49.07 47.38 32.64
N GLU A 113 50.02 48.30 32.73
CA GLU A 113 50.92 48.76 31.66
C GLU A 113 52.34 48.30 32.02
N SER A 114 53.26 48.22 31.03
CA SER A 114 54.70 47.88 31.18
C SER A 114 55.00 46.50 31.80
N ASP A 115 55.78 45.62 31.19
CA ASP A 115 57.17 45.88 30.78
C ASP A 115 57.51 45.35 29.38
N GLU A 116 58.35 46.11 28.66
CA GLU A 116 59.20 45.61 27.58
C GLU A 116 60.59 45.21 28.15
N GLU A 117 61.48 44.69 27.30
CA GLU A 117 62.86 44.25 27.62
C GLU A 117 63.01 43.01 28.54
N GLN A 118 63.24 41.85 27.91
CA GLN A 118 64.61 41.30 27.98
C GLN A 118 64.99 40.41 26.81
N GLU A 119 66.28 40.42 26.49
CA GLU A 119 66.87 39.76 25.32
C GLU A 119 67.20 38.27 25.56
N GLN A 120 67.35 37.58 24.43
CA GLN A 120 68.17 36.39 24.18
C GLN A 120 69.06 35.86 25.34
N ALA A 121 68.82 34.60 25.72
CA ALA A 121 69.85 33.70 26.21
C ALA A 121 69.54 32.26 25.78
N ASP A 122 70.53 31.60 25.16
CA ASP A 122 70.69 30.17 24.86
C ASP A 122 69.47 29.39 24.31
N GLY A 123 69.52 28.75 23.14
CA GLY A 123 70.67 28.14 22.46
C GLY A 123 70.33 26.66 22.22
N GLU A 124 69.60 26.34 21.15
CA GLU A 124 70.18 26.04 19.82
C GLU A 124 70.90 24.68 19.78
N VAL A 125 70.43 23.80 18.88
CA VAL A 125 71.28 22.83 18.18
C VAL A 125 70.84 22.84 16.72
N GLU A 126 71.74 23.27 15.84
CA GLU A 126 71.53 23.25 14.38
C GLU A 126 71.36 21.82 13.85
N LEU A 127 70.81 21.68 12.64
CA LEU A 127 71.60 21.10 11.53
C LEU A 127 70.96 21.33 10.14
N LEU A 128 71.44 22.39 9.51
CA LEU A 128 71.73 22.57 8.07
C LEU A 128 70.78 22.04 6.97
N LYS A 129 70.52 22.97 6.04
CA LYS A 129 70.06 22.75 4.65
C LYS A 129 70.88 21.71 3.88
N PHE A 130 70.34 21.25 2.76
CA PHE A 130 71.13 21.02 1.56
C PHE A 130 70.49 21.79 0.39
N ASP A 131 71.18 22.83 -0.10
CA ASP A 131 70.82 23.56 -1.32
C ASP A 131 71.40 22.83 -2.55
N GLN A 132 70.77 22.94 -3.73
CA GLN A 132 71.31 23.74 -4.84
C GLN A 132 70.60 23.51 -6.20
N ASP A 133 70.64 24.56 -7.00
CA ASP A 133 70.56 24.67 -8.47
C ASP A 133 69.30 24.13 -9.20
N GLY A 134 68.59 24.94 -10.01
CA GLY A 134 68.74 26.37 -10.28
C GLY A 134 68.18 26.79 -11.64
N PHE A 135 68.08 28.11 -11.88
CA PHE A 135 67.67 28.77 -13.14
C PHE A 135 66.24 28.43 -13.64
N GLU A 136 65.23 29.30 -13.49
CA GLU A 136 65.04 30.64 -14.10
C GLU A 136 64.66 30.58 -15.59
N VAL A 137 63.69 31.44 -15.98
CA VAL A 137 63.04 31.57 -17.31
C VAL A 137 62.01 30.48 -17.65
N GLY A 138 60.73 30.85 -17.82
CA GLY A 138 59.73 29.92 -18.35
C GLY A 138 58.37 30.51 -18.71
N SER A 139 57.51 30.74 -17.71
CA SER A 139 56.19 31.36 -17.88
C SER A 139 55.51 31.66 -16.53
N ASP A 140 55.65 32.90 -16.07
CA ASP A 140 54.58 33.58 -15.33
C ASP A 140 53.44 33.83 -16.35
N ASP A 141 52.13 33.79 -16.07
CA ASP A 141 51.40 33.67 -14.80
C ASP A 141 51.76 34.69 -13.73
N GLU A 142 51.57 35.97 -14.04
CA GLU A 142 50.76 36.82 -13.17
C GLU A 142 50.08 37.97 -13.93
N SER A 143 49.42 38.85 -13.18
CA SER A 143 48.71 40.07 -13.56
C SER A 143 49.36 40.92 -14.68
N MET A 144 48.53 41.45 -15.58
CA MET A 144 48.14 42.88 -15.61
C MET A 144 46.81 42.99 -16.41
N GLU A 145 45.80 43.77 -16.04
CA GLU A 145 45.76 45.23 -15.78
C GLU A 145 45.93 46.02 -17.09
N GLU A 146 45.30 47.19 -17.31
CA GLU A 146 44.69 48.15 -16.38
C GLU A 146 43.59 48.98 -17.11
N GLU A 147 42.90 49.88 -16.40
CA GLU A 147 42.19 51.09 -16.92
C GLU A 147 41.01 50.94 -17.96
N GLU A 148 40.07 51.89 -18.11
CA GLU A 148 39.33 52.72 -17.13
C GLU A 148 38.04 53.31 -17.80
N ASP A 149 37.45 54.38 -17.25
CA ASP A 149 36.30 55.18 -17.76
C ASP A 149 34.96 54.44 -18.02
N ALA A 150 33.92 54.48 -17.15
CA ALA A 150 33.16 55.64 -16.60
C ALA A 150 32.45 56.52 -17.68
N PRO A 151 31.41 57.34 -17.37
CA PRO A 151 30.82 57.68 -16.06
C PRO A 151 29.26 57.71 -16.04
N SER A 152 28.68 58.46 -15.06
CA SER A 152 27.27 58.93 -14.91
C SER A 152 26.18 57.89 -14.58
N GLU A 153 25.32 58.03 -13.55
CA GLU A 153 24.45 59.16 -13.06
C GLU A 153 23.19 59.39 -13.93
N LEU A 154 21.98 59.67 -13.41
CA LEU A 154 21.43 59.85 -12.04
C LEU A 154 20.32 58.79 -11.81
N GLY A 155 19.70 58.57 -10.64
CA GLY A 155 19.83 59.17 -9.31
C GLY A 155 18.46 59.26 -8.60
N SER A 156 18.46 58.76 -7.36
CA SER A 156 17.67 59.18 -6.18
C SER A 156 16.14 58.91 -6.13
N GLU A 157 15.46 58.91 -4.97
CA GLU A 157 15.84 59.48 -3.66
C GLU A 157 15.21 58.75 -2.45
N VAL A 158 16.00 58.62 -1.35
CA VAL A 158 15.69 58.64 0.11
C VAL A 158 14.46 57.87 0.71
N GLU A 159 14.66 56.96 1.69
CA GLU A 159 14.52 57.14 3.16
C GLU A 159 13.12 56.77 3.71
N ALA A 160 12.88 56.44 5.00
CA ALA A 160 13.74 55.97 6.09
C ALA A 160 12.88 55.28 7.20
N GLU A 161 13.53 54.85 8.29
CA GLU A 161 13.20 55.01 9.74
C GLU A 161 11.75 55.24 10.25
N ASP A 162 11.36 54.81 11.47
CA ASP A 162 12.08 54.04 12.51
C ASP A 162 11.16 53.21 13.44
N VAL A 163 11.73 52.60 14.47
CA VAL A 163 11.04 51.99 15.62
C VAL A 163 11.66 52.47 16.94
N PHE A 164 10.84 52.99 17.87
CA PHE A 164 10.95 53.04 19.36
C PHE A 164 10.00 54.12 19.92
N ASP A 165 9.60 54.18 21.20
CA ASP A 165 9.97 53.42 22.41
C ASP A 165 8.71 53.17 23.30
N GLY A 166 8.86 52.43 24.40
CA GLY A 166 8.02 52.60 25.61
C GLY A 166 8.64 53.64 26.56
N GLU A 167 8.27 53.79 27.83
CA GLU A 167 7.20 53.22 28.67
C GLU A 167 6.44 54.43 29.32
N ASP A 168 5.44 54.31 30.18
CA ASP A 168 5.57 54.16 31.64
C ASP A 168 4.18 54.00 32.32
N ASP A 169 4.19 53.69 33.62
CA ASP A 169 3.04 53.32 34.47
C ASP A 169 2.14 54.48 34.99
N ASP A 170 1.08 54.05 35.70
CA ASP A 170 0.47 54.64 36.90
C ASP A 170 -0.87 55.46 36.86
N GLU A 171 -1.74 54.98 37.75
CA GLU A 171 -2.74 55.66 38.60
C GLU A 171 -3.78 56.67 38.05
N MET A 172 -5.04 56.21 38.11
CA MET A 172 -6.16 56.81 38.89
C MET A 172 -6.91 58.08 38.42
N SER A 173 -8.23 58.00 38.66
CA SER A 173 -9.13 59.07 39.13
C SER A 173 -9.76 60.05 38.12
N ASP A 174 -11.10 60.00 38.10
CA ASP A 174 -12.07 61.10 38.04
C ASP A 174 -11.80 62.37 37.19
N GLY A 175 -12.61 62.51 36.14
CA GLY A 175 -13.77 63.41 36.26
C GLY A 175 -13.84 64.64 35.32
N LEU A 176 -15.10 65.03 35.06
CA LEU A 176 -15.67 66.39 34.98
C LEU A 176 -14.85 67.50 34.27
N ASP A 177 -15.39 68.34 33.39
CA ASP A 177 -16.72 68.54 32.77
C ASP A 177 -16.50 69.56 31.61
N ASN A 178 -17.57 69.90 30.87
CA ASN A 178 -17.98 71.22 30.34
C ASN A 178 -16.97 72.42 30.35
N GLU A 179 -16.98 73.39 29.41
CA GLU A 179 -18.06 73.94 28.56
C GLU A 179 -17.43 74.90 27.49
N ASP A 180 -18.08 75.06 26.31
CA ASP A 180 -18.43 76.33 25.62
C ASP A 180 -17.38 77.45 25.30
N ASP A 181 -17.39 78.20 24.17
CA ASP A 181 -18.16 78.18 22.90
C ASP A 181 -17.52 79.15 21.84
N PHE A 182 -18.23 79.40 20.72
CA PHE A 182 -18.17 80.48 19.70
C PHE A 182 -17.67 80.14 18.27
N GLU A 183 -18.65 79.82 17.38
CA GLU A 183 -19.10 80.60 16.20
C GLU A 183 -18.06 81.39 15.35
N GLU A 184 -18.11 81.52 14.01
CA GLU A 184 -19.01 81.12 12.89
C GLU A 184 -18.11 81.23 11.61
N SER A 185 -18.28 80.60 10.44
CA SER A 185 -19.47 80.24 9.64
C SER A 185 -19.08 79.34 8.43
N GLU A 186 -19.91 78.32 8.14
CA GLU A 186 -20.61 78.00 6.86
C GLU A 186 -19.93 78.21 5.49
N GLU A 187 -20.17 77.43 4.40
CA GLU A 187 -21.10 76.34 4.02
C GLU A 187 -20.25 75.13 3.51
N SER A 188 -20.64 73.92 3.04
CA SER A 188 -21.78 72.96 2.93
C SER A 188 -21.19 71.69 2.20
N GLU A 189 -21.78 70.53 1.86
CA GLU A 189 -22.79 69.51 2.29
C GLU A 189 -22.59 68.33 1.28
N GLU A 190 -22.84 67.01 1.45
CA GLU A 190 -23.36 66.07 2.47
C GLU A 190 -22.79 64.65 2.13
N GLU A 191 -22.76 63.67 3.05
CA GLU A 191 -22.73 62.22 2.71
C GLU A 191 -23.91 61.47 3.38
N PRO A 192 -24.68 60.63 2.64
CA PRO A 192 -25.84 59.95 3.19
C PRO A 192 -25.48 58.66 3.94
N THR A 193 -25.66 58.66 5.26
CA THR A 193 -25.53 57.45 6.09
C THR A 193 -26.74 56.52 5.95
N GLY A 194 -26.50 55.24 5.63
CA GLY A 194 -27.55 54.23 5.58
C GLY A 194 -28.07 53.86 6.96
N ILE A 195 -29.37 54.10 7.21
CA ILE A 195 -30.00 53.84 8.51
C ILE A 195 -30.15 52.32 8.72
N PHE A 196 -29.43 51.78 9.71
CA PHE A 196 -29.65 50.42 10.18
C PHE A 196 -31.07 50.31 10.78
N THR A 197 -31.89 49.43 10.21
CA THR A 197 -33.25 49.16 10.70
C THR A 197 -33.26 47.75 11.28
N GLU A 198 -33.54 47.61 12.58
CA GLU A 198 -33.56 46.30 13.23
C GLU A 198 -34.71 45.43 12.69
N ASP A 199 -34.34 44.29 12.09
CA ASP A 199 -35.25 43.25 11.67
C ASP A 199 -35.85 42.53 12.90
N PRO A 200 -37.19 42.47 13.05
CA PRO A 200 -37.83 41.77 14.18
C PRO A 200 -37.48 40.29 14.34
N ASP A 201 -37.06 39.60 13.26
CA ASP A 201 -36.63 38.20 13.30
C ASP A 201 -35.09 38.03 13.35
N GLY A 202 -34.33 39.14 13.27
CA GLY A 202 -32.90 39.21 13.62
C GLY A 202 -31.92 38.51 12.66
N LEU A 203 -32.18 38.52 11.34
CA LEU A 203 -31.43 37.70 10.37
C LEU A 203 -30.36 38.42 9.52
N ASN A 204 -30.29 39.75 9.53
CA ASN A 204 -29.22 40.52 8.88
C ASN A 204 -28.17 40.95 9.93
N ASP A 205 -27.03 40.24 9.99
CA ASP A 205 -26.03 40.38 11.07
C ASP A 205 -24.78 41.21 10.69
N GLY A 206 -24.75 41.77 9.48
CA GLY A 206 -23.63 42.57 8.98
C GLY A 206 -22.48 41.76 8.37
N PHE A 207 -22.51 40.41 8.47
CA PHE A 207 -21.72 39.54 7.60
C PHE A 207 -22.55 39.04 6.41
N PHE A 208 -23.86 38.88 6.59
CA PHE A 208 -24.81 38.62 5.51
C PHE A 208 -25.91 39.69 5.47
N SER A 209 -26.23 40.18 4.27
CA SER A 209 -27.32 41.11 4.00
C SER A 209 -28.21 40.53 2.90
N ILE A 210 -29.46 40.21 3.24
CA ILE A 210 -30.37 39.56 2.29
C ILE A 210 -30.74 40.48 1.12
N ASP A 211 -30.77 41.80 1.35
CA ASP A 211 -31.05 42.81 0.32
C ASP A 211 -29.89 42.94 -0.68
N GLU A 212 -28.65 42.78 -0.23
CA GLU A 212 -27.47 42.80 -1.10
C GLU A 212 -27.37 41.50 -1.92
N PHE A 213 -27.65 40.35 -1.30
CA PHE A 213 -27.75 39.06 -2.00
C PHE A 213 -28.85 39.05 -3.07
N ASN A 214 -30.05 39.58 -2.77
CA ASN A 214 -31.14 39.69 -3.73
C ASN A 214 -30.74 40.59 -4.92
N LYS A 215 -30.09 41.72 -4.66
CA LYS A 215 -29.62 42.67 -5.68
C LYS A 215 -28.49 42.10 -6.55
N GLN A 216 -27.63 41.25 -5.98
CA GLN A 216 -26.59 40.51 -6.71
C GLN A 216 -27.20 39.39 -7.59
N THR A 217 -28.28 38.77 -7.13
CA THR A 217 -29.05 37.77 -7.89
C THR A 217 -29.80 38.42 -9.07
N GLU A 218 -30.49 39.55 -8.83
CA GLU A 218 -31.18 40.33 -9.87
C GLU A 218 -30.21 40.83 -10.96
N PHE A 219 -28.98 41.18 -10.59
CA PHE A 219 -27.92 41.55 -11.55
C PHE A 219 -27.50 40.36 -12.45
N LEU A 220 -27.44 39.14 -11.90
CA LEU A 220 -27.12 37.92 -12.65
C LEU A 220 -28.25 37.50 -13.58
N GLU A 221 -29.51 37.55 -13.14
CA GLU A 221 -30.66 37.32 -14.03
C GLU A 221 -30.69 38.34 -15.18
N GLN A 222 -30.41 39.63 -14.91
CA GLN A 222 -30.27 40.66 -15.96
C GLN A 222 -29.00 40.51 -16.83
N ALA A 223 -28.09 39.61 -16.51
CA ALA A 223 -26.96 39.24 -17.36
C ALA A 223 -27.34 38.10 -18.32
N ASP A 224 -27.98 37.05 -17.78
CA ASP A 224 -28.52 35.93 -18.58
C ASP A 224 -29.61 36.40 -19.55
N GLU A 225 -30.52 37.30 -19.15
CA GLU A 225 -31.52 37.92 -20.05
C GLU A 225 -30.90 38.73 -21.21
N ARG A 226 -29.59 39.02 -21.18
CA ARG A 226 -28.86 39.74 -22.24
C ARG A 226 -28.00 38.83 -23.12
N ALA A 227 -27.96 37.52 -22.85
CA ALA A 227 -27.30 36.55 -23.71
C ALA A 227 -28.21 36.17 -24.90
N ASP A 228 -27.86 36.63 -26.11
CA ASP A 228 -28.60 36.32 -27.34
C ASP A 228 -28.46 34.83 -27.71
N PRO A 229 -29.55 34.03 -27.73
CA PRO A 229 -29.48 32.57 -27.82
C PRO A 229 -29.18 32.03 -29.24
N TYR A 230 -28.70 32.84 -30.19
CA TYR A 230 -28.55 32.46 -31.60
C TYR A 230 -27.14 32.58 -32.22
N THR A 231 -26.08 32.80 -31.45
CA THR A 231 -24.68 32.90 -31.94
C THR A 231 -23.86 31.62 -31.75
N GLY A 232 -24.34 30.50 -32.30
CA GLY A 232 -23.68 29.18 -32.20
C GLY A 232 -22.44 28.96 -33.08
N GLU A 233 -21.56 29.95 -33.29
CA GLU A 233 -20.33 29.77 -34.10
C GLU A 233 -19.20 30.78 -33.77
N ALA A 234 -18.39 30.48 -32.74
CA ALA A 234 -17.11 31.15 -32.40
C ALA A 234 -16.24 30.15 -31.60
N SER A 235 -15.03 29.78 -32.03
CA SER A 235 -13.76 30.54 -31.97
C SER A 235 -13.09 30.53 -30.57
N ASP A 236 -12.68 29.33 -30.15
CA ASP A 236 -12.16 28.96 -28.82
C ASP A 236 -10.68 29.39 -28.57
N GLU A 237 -10.33 30.66 -28.82
CA GLU A 237 -9.00 31.24 -28.54
C GLU A 237 -9.08 32.66 -27.91
N GLU A 238 -9.76 32.83 -26.77
CA GLU A 238 -9.51 33.96 -25.85
C GLU A 238 -9.82 33.56 -24.38
N ASP A 239 -8.77 33.31 -23.58
CA ASP A 239 -8.90 32.89 -22.16
C ASP A 239 -9.38 34.05 -21.27
N ILE A 240 -10.30 33.76 -20.34
CA ILE A 240 -10.80 34.71 -19.33
C ILE A 240 -9.70 35.05 -18.32
N ASP A 241 -9.55 36.34 -17.99
CA ASP A 241 -8.65 36.81 -16.93
C ASP A 241 -9.34 36.70 -15.56
N TRP A 242 -8.86 35.77 -14.74
CA TRP A 242 -9.44 35.43 -13.43
C TRP A 242 -8.95 36.32 -12.27
N ASP A 243 -7.94 37.17 -12.50
CA ASP A 243 -7.40 38.09 -11.49
C ASP A 243 -7.94 39.54 -11.65
N ALA A 244 -8.91 39.76 -12.55
CA ALA A 244 -9.50 41.08 -12.81
C ALA A 244 -10.61 41.45 -11.80
N ASP A 245 -10.48 42.61 -11.15
CA ASP A 245 -11.47 43.12 -10.18
C ASP A 245 -12.78 43.56 -10.89
N PRO A 246 -13.93 42.90 -10.63
CA PRO A 246 -15.19 43.17 -11.31
C PRO A 246 -15.80 44.55 -10.99
N MET A 247 -15.29 45.27 -9.99
CA MET A 247 -15.72 46.64 -9.67
C MET A 247 -14.94 47.72 -10.46
N THR A 248 -13.92 47.35 -11.24
CA THR A 248 -13.12 48.31 -12.01
C THR A 248 -13.79 48.72 -13.33
N ALA A 249 -14.46 49.87 -13.32
CA ALA A 249 -15.19 50.41 -14.47
C ALA A 249 -14.27 50.82 -15.65
N THR A 250 -14.00 49.89 -16.57
CA THR A 250 -13.25 50.16 -17.81
C THR A 250 -14.14 50.70 -18.94
N ALA A 251 -13.64 51.70 -19.68
CA ALA A 251 -14.42 52.41 -20.68
C ALA A 251 -14.49 51.68 -22.04
N LYS A 252 -15.64 51.79 -22.72
CA LYS A 252 -15.89 51.15 -24.03
C LYS A 252 -14.92 51.64 -25.13
N PRO A 253 -14.32 50.74 -25.93
CA PRO A 253 -13.93 51.09 -27.29
C PRO A 253 -15.18 51.23 -28.17
N VAL A 254 -15.26 52.31 -28.97
CA VAL A 254 -16.44 52.62 -29.79
C VAL A 254 -16.33 52.09 -31.22
N SER A 255 -17.07 51.02 -31.54
CA SER A 255 -17.38 50.65 -32.92
C SER A 255 -18.51 51.53 -33.48
N SER A 256 -18.20 52.79 -33.84
CA SER A 256 -19.21 53.69 -34.41
C SER A 256 -19.44 53.41 -35.90
N SER A 257 -20.56 52.75 -36.22
CA SER A 257 -21.05 52.57 -37.58
C SER A 257 -21.29 53.92 -38.29
N ARG A 258 -20.92 54.04 -39.57
CA ARG A 258 -21.47 55.08 -40.46
C ARG A 258 -21.61 54.63 -41.91
N ARG A 259 -22.59 53.74 -42.16
CA ARG A 259 -23.12 53.49 -43.51
C ARG A 259 -24.59 53.91 -43.54
N ALA A 260 -24.86 55.10 -44.08
CA ALA A 260 -26.19 55.50 -44.49
C ALA A 260 -26.53 54.88 -45.86
N ALA A 261 -27.82 54.80 -46.19
CA ALA A 261 -28.28 54.09 -47.38
C ALA A 261 -28.09 54.85 -48.71
N ALA A 262 -27.68 54.11 -49.74
CA ALA A 262 -27.67 54.38 -51.18
C ALA A 262 -27.54 52.97 -51.84
N MET A 263 -28.33 52.60 -52.86
CA MET A 263 -28.05 52.84 -54.30
C MET A 263 -26.63 52.38 -54.68
N ASP A 264 -26.41 51.45 -55.63
CA ASP A 264 -27.22 50.96 -56.77
C ASP A 264 -26.87 49.46 -57.03
N ILE A 265 -27.77 48.57 -57.50
CA ILE A 265 -28.35 48.35 -58.86
C ILE A 265 -27.38 47.60 -59.83
N ASP A 266 -27.93 46.60 -60.53
CA ASP A 266 -27.41 45.82 -61.68
C ASP A 266 -26.14 44.92 -61.44
N ASP A 267 -25.97 43.74 -62.08
CA ASP A 267 -26.84 42.99 -62.99
C ASP A 267 -26.50 41.47 -63.05
N ASP A 268 -27.38 40.71 -63.73
CA ASP A 268 -27.19 39.47 -64.54
C ASP A 268 -25.80 38.80 -64.67
N ALA A 269 -25.65 37.47 -64.81
CA ALA A 269 -26.55 36.29 -64.81
C ALA A 269 -25.66 35.01 -64.60
N GLU A 270 -25.92 33.73 -64.93
CA GLU A 270 -26.87 32.97 -65.77
C GLU A 270 -27.18 31.57 -65.13
N GLU A 271 -28.23 30.90 -65.61
CA GLU A 271 -28.49 29.43 -65.80
C GLU A 271 -27.68 28.39 -64.96
N SER A 272 -28.29 27.47 -64.18
CA SER A 272 -29.13 26.27 -64.51
C SER A 272 -28.35 25.12 -65.21
N GLU A 273 -28.68 23.82 -65.10
CA GLU A 273 -29.94 23.11 -64.76
C GLU A 273 -29.74 21.90 -63.78
N GLU A 274 -30.76 21.04 -63.71
CA GLU A 274 -30.98 19.79 -62.98
C GLU A 274 -30.04 18.63 -63.42
N ASP A 275 -29.81 17.61 -62.56
CA ASP A 275 -30.30 16.21 -62.74
C ASP A 275 -29.86 15.31 -61.55
N ASP A 276 -30.43 14.11 -61.45
CA ASP A 276 -30.23 13.12 -60.38
C ASP A 276 -28.90 12.34 -60.43
N GLY A 277 -28.42 11.90 -59.25
CA GLY A 277 -28.01 10.50 -59.10
C GLY A 277 -26.54 10.13 -58.82
N ASP A 278 -26.40 9.27 -57.80
CA ASP A 278 -25.35 8.26 -57.57
C ASP A 278 -23.90 8.71 -57.22
N GLY A 279 -23.30 7.96 -56.29
CA GLY A 279 -22.03 8.26 -55.61
C GLY A 279 -21.85 7.31 -54.42
N PRO A 280 -20.96 6.30 -54.47
CA PRO A 280 -21.38 4.97 -54.03
C PRO A 280 -21.02 4.55 -52.60
N THR A 281 -21.90 3.69 -52.06
CA THR A 281 -21.68 2.85 -50.88
C THR A 281 -20.58 1.80 -51.06
N PHE A 282 -19.90 1.42 -49.96
CA PHE A 282 -19.54 0.02 -49.66
C PHE A 282 -19.27 -0.14 -48.15
N GLY A 283 -19.79 -1.16 -47.45
CA GLY A 283 -20.75 -2.17 -47.89
C GLY A 283 -21.16 -3.17 -46.79
N ASN A 284 -22.45 -3.53 -46.84
CA ASN A 284 -23.25 -4.52 -46.10
C ASN A 284 -22.58 -5.75 -45.43
N MET A 285 -23.15 -6.14 -44.28
CA MET A 285 -23.59 -7.51 -43.96
C MET A 285 -24.57 -7.43 -42.76
N ASP A 286 -25.82 -7.02 -42.98
CA ASP A 286 -26.96 -7.87 -43.39
C ASP A 286 -27.35 -8.94 -42.36
N LEU A 287 -28.63 -8.90 -41.95
CA LEU A 287 -29.33 -9.99 -41.28
C LEU A 287 -30.85 -9.91 -41.53
N ASN A 288 -31.26 -9.69 -42.78
CA ASN A 288 -32.64 -9.93 -43.20
C ASN A 288 -32.97 -11.43 -43.12
N ALA A 289 -34.04 -11.78 -42.42
CA ALA A 289 -34.73 -13.07 -42.56
C ALA A 289 -36.23 -12.78 -42.74
N PRO A 290 -36.94 -13.44 -43.68
CA PRO A 290 -38.14 -12.83 -44.27
C PRO A 290 -39.45 -13.17 -43.55
N GLU A 291 -40.50 -12.46 -43.94
CA GLU A 291 -41.91 -12.80 -43.68
C GLU A 291 -42.26 -14.20 -44.21
N GLY A 292 -43.18 -14.90 -43.54
CA GLY A 292 -43.66 -16.22 -43.97
C GLY A 292 -44.74 -16.79 -43.05
N ASP A 293 -46.00 -16.58 -43.45
CA ASP A 293 -47.25 -17.25 -43.08
C ASP A 293 -47.49 -17.65 -41.60
N SER A 294 -48.50 -17.02 -41.00
CA SER A 294 -49.36 -17.63 -40.00
C SER A 294 -50.47 -18.44 -40.69
N ASP A 295 -50.58 -19.73 -40.40
CA ASP A 295 -51.62 -20.64 -40.91
C ASP A 295 -52.16 -21.48 -39.75
N ASP A 296 -53.49 -21.58 -39.63
CA ASP A 296 -54.31 -22.27 -38.60
C ASP A 296 -53.98 -22.06 -37.09
N GLY A 297 -54.94 -21.85 -36.18
CA GLY A 297 -56.40 -21.76 -36.30
C GLY A 297 -57.11 -22.37 -35.08
N GLU A 298 -58.18 -21.72 -34.59
CA GLU A 298 -59.20 -22.26 -33.64
C GLU A 298 -58.70 -22.63 -32.21
N GLU A 299 -59.43 -22.52 -31.09
CA GLU A 299 -60.75 -21.96 -30.70
C GLU A 299 -60.53 -21.21 -29.34
N ASP A 300 -61.09 -20.03 -29.05
CA ASP A 300 -62.51 -19.69 -28.73
C ASP A 300 -62.99 -20.22 -27.33
N SER A 301 -63.74 -19.49 -26.48
CA SER A 301 -64.14 -18.07 -26.44
C SER A 301 -64.82 -17.71 -25.09
N GLU A 302 -64.83 -16.40 -24.73
CA GLU A 302 -65.87 -15.68 -23.93
C GLU A 302 -66.18 -16.15 -22.47
N MET A 303 -66.79 -15.41 -21.53
CA MET A 303 -67.29 -14.02 -21.34
C MET A 303 -67.34 -13.81 -19.78
N ASP A 304 -67.45 -12.64 -19.13
CA ASP A 304 -67.60 -11.21 -19.45
C ASP A 304 -67.22 -10.38 -18.17
N GLY A 305 -67.10 -9.04 -18.23
CA GLY A 305 -67.12 -8.17 -17.03
C GLY A 305 -66.21 -6.94 -17.02
N GLU A 306 -66.70 -5.85 -17.62
CA GLU A 306 -66.15 -4.46 -17.66
C GLU A 306 -65.19 -3.99 -16.54
N ILE A 307 -64.11 -3.29 -16.94
CA ILE A 307 -63.63 -2.03 -16.34
C ILE A 307 -62.71 -1.30 -17.34
N GLU A 308 -62.83 0.03 -17.43
CA GLU A 308 -62.00 0.89 -18.28
C GLU A 308 -60.70 1.31 -17.57
N THR A 309 -59.59 1.44 -18.30
CA THR A 309 -58.75 2.66 -18.31
C THR A 309 -57.66 2.59 -19.40
N ALA A 310 -57.28 3.76 -19.93
CA ALA A 310 -56.15 3.88 -20.85
C ALA A 310 -54.80 3.89 -20.12
N GLY A 311 -53.71 3.71 -20.85
CA GLY A 311 -52.35 3.83 -20.33
C GLY A 311 -51.52 4.87 -21.08
N ASP A 312 -50.52 5.40 -20.38
CA ASP A 312 -49.38 6.17 -20.90
C ASP A 312 -48.13 5.62 -20.17
N ASN A 313 -47.06 5.20 -20.85
CA ASN A 313 -46.11 6.01 -21.61
C ASN A 313 -45.32 6.98 -20.70
N THR A 314 -44.04 6.68 -20.49
CA THR A 314 -43.15 7.41 -19.55
C THR A 314 -42.01 8.16 -20.26
N ASN A 315 -42.23 8.61 -21.50
CA ASN A 315 -41.19 9.28 -22.30
C ASN A 315 -41.10 10.80 -22.08
N ASP A 316 -42.11 11.44 -21.47
CA ASP A 316 -42.21 12.91 -21.36
C ASP A 316 -41.79 13.48 -19.98
N VAL A 317 -40.83 12.83 -19.29
CA VAL A 317 -40.23 13.39 -18.06
C VAL A 317 -39.04 14.28 -18.43
N LEU A 318 -39.13 15.57 -18.12
CA LEU A 318 -38.10 16.55 -18.49
C LEU A 318 -37.19 16.89 -17.30
N TYR A 319 -35.94 17.27 -17.59
CA TYR A 319 -34.92 17.57 -16.58
C TYR A 319 -35.30 18.71 -15.62
N LYS A 320 -36.28 19.55 -15.98
CA LYS A 320 -36.80 20.63 -15.12
C LYS A 320 -37.68 20.13 -13.98
N ASP A 321 -38.40 19.02 -14.18
CA ASP A 321 -39.32 18.43 -13.19
C ASP A 321 -38.58 17.83 -11.98
N PHE A 322 -37.26 17.67 -12.08
CA PHE A 322 -36.39 17.07 -11.05
C PHE A 322 -35.80 18.10 -10.07
N PHE A 323 -35.94 19.41 -10.34
CA PHE A 323 -35.26 20.48 -9.61
C PHE A 323 -36.17 21.65 -9.17
N GLU A 324 -37.49 21.45 -9.12
CA GLU A 324 -38.37 22.45 -8.48
C GLU A 324 -38.09 22.56 -6.96
N PRO A 325 -38.04 23.78 -6.39
CA PRO A 325 -37.88 23.96 -4.95
C PRO A 325 -39.14 23.48 -4.20
N PRO A 326 -39.00 22.88 -3.00
CA PRO A 326 -40.12 22.23 -2.31
C PRO A 326 -41.25 23.21 -1.97
N ALA A 327 -42.48 22.79 -2.22
CA ALA A 327 -43.68 23.61 -2.13
C ALA A 327 -43.79 24.39 -0.80
N ARG A 328 -44.02 25.71 -0.91
CA ARG A 328 -44.11 26.62 0.24
C ARG A 328 -45.21 26.17 1.20
N LYS A 329 -44.92 26.19 2.51
CA LYS A 329 -45.84 25.72 3.56
C LYS A 329 -47.20 26.42 3.47
N ALA A 330 -48.27 25.63 3.40
CA ALA A 330 -49.66 26.07 3.37
C ALA A 330 -49.98 27.06 4.49
N GLY A 331 -50.81 28.06 4.18
CA GLY A 331 -51.15 29.14 5.11
C GLY A 331 -51.93 28.62 6.33
N LYS A 332 -51.89 29.36 7.45
CA LYS A 332 -52.60 28.98 8.70
C LYS A 332 -54.10 28.68 8.50
N GLY A 333 -54.75 29.28 7.48
CA GLY A 333 -56.13 28.99 7.11
C GLY A 333 -56.36 27.59 6.52
N GLU A 334 -55.50 27.12 5.62
CA GLU A 334 -55.61 25.78 5.02
C GLU A 334 -55.34 24.67 6.03
N LEU A 335 -54.35 24.87 6.91
CA LEU A 335 -54.08 23.95 8.03
C LEU A 335 -55.31 23.79 8.94
N GLN A 336 -56.06 24.87 9.18
CA GLN A 336 -57.28 24.82 9.97
C GLN A 336 -58.47 24.20 9.23
N ALA A 337 -58.59 24.41 7.91
CA ALA A 337 -59.57 23.71 7.07
C ALA A 337 -59.31 22.19 7.03
N ASN A 338 -58.06 21.77 6.81
CA ASN A 338 -57.67 20.36 6.78
C ASN A 338 -57.75 19.68 8.15
N TYR A 339 -57.56 20.43 9.24
CA TYR A 339 -57.84 19.94 10.61
C TYR A 339 -59.34 19.67 10.82
N LEU A 340 -60.21 20.57 10.35
CA LEU A 340 -61.66 20.41 10.45
C LEU A 340 -62.19 19.27 9.56
N ASP A 341 -61.66 19.06 8.35
CA ASP A 341 -62.05 17.89 7.55
C ASP A 341 -61.54 16.57 8.14
N ARG A 342 -60.36 16.56 8.80
CA ARG A 342 -59.94 15.39 9.59
C ARG A 342 -60.91 15.09 10.75
N GLN A 343 -61.51 16.09 11.39
CA GLN A 343 -62.57 15.88 12.38
C GLN A 343 -63.91 15.44 11.73
N SER A 344 -64.25 15.96 10.54
CA SER A 344 -65.43 15.55 9.78
C SER A 344 -65.39 14.05 9.44
N ARG A 345 -64.24 13.55 8.95
CA ARG A 345 -64.05 12.15 8.58
C ARG A 345 -63.97 11.22 9.79
N LYS A 346 -63.43 11.69 10.92
CA LYS A 346 -63.30 10.88 12.15
C LYS A 346 -64.61 10.73 12.95
N SER A 347 -65.69 11.40 12.54
CA SER A 347 -67.01 11.35 13.19
C SER A 347 -68.06 10.57 12.39
N LYS A 348 -67.62 9.72 11.43
CA LYS A 348 -68.53 8.97 10.54
C LYS A 348 -68.09 7.54 10.22
N ALA A 349 -67.64 6.81 11.25
CA ALA A 349 -67.50 5.35 11.24
C ALA A 349 -68.46 4.74 12.28
N THR A 350 -69.04 3.58 11.97
CA THR A 350 -70.09 2.94 12.80
C THR A 350 -69.49 1.94 13.79
N GLU A 351 -70.11 1.80 14.97
CA GLU A 351 -69.69 0.94 16.07
C GLU A 351 -69.78 -0.58 15.74
N PRO A 352 -68.77 -1.36 16.13
CA PRO A 352 -68.92 -2.77 16.51
C PRO A 352 -68.88 -2.95 18.05
N ASP A 353 -69.49 -4.02 18.57
CA ASP A 353 -69.55 -4.31 20.02
C ASP A 353 -68.21 -4.84 20.58
N ASP A 354 -67.48 -3.99 21.33
CA ASP A 354 -66.21 -4.36 21.99
C ASP A 354 -66.33 -4.67 23.51
N GLU A 355 -67.54 -4.78 24.08
CA GLU A 355 -67.74 -5.09 25.51
C GLU A 355 -67.02 -6.38 25.95
N ALA A 356 -67.01 -7.41 25.10
CA ALA A 356 -66.33 -8.69 25.36
C ALA A 356 -64.79 -8.60 25.35
N GLY A 357 -64.21 -7.56 24.72
CA GLY A 357 -62.79 -7.26 24.79
C GLY A 357 -62.42 -6.60 26.11
N ILE A 358 -63.24 -5.63 26.56
CA ILE A 358 -63.05 -4.92 27.82
C ILE A 358 -63.23 -5.86 29.01
N GLU A 359 -64.24 -6.73 29.01
CA GLU A 359 -64.45 -7.70 30.09
C GLU A 359 -63.34 -8.77 30.15
N ARG A 360 -62.76 -9.16 28.99
CA ARG A 360 -61.58 -10.04 28.96
C ARG A 360 -60.33 -9.35 29.48
N ALA A 361 -60.03 -8.13 29.04
CA ALA A 361 -58.91 -7.36 29.57
C ALA A 361 -59.04 -7.12 31.10
N MET A 362 -60.26 -6.86 31.58
CA MET A 362 -60.55 -6.80 33.02
C MET A 362 -60.39 -8.15 33.74
N ALA A 363 -60.52 -9.28 33.06
CA ALA A 363 -60.30 -10.62 33.63
C ALA A 363 -58.81 -11.02 33.63
N ASP A 364 -58.06 -10.74 32.56
CA ASP A 364 -56.63 -11.02 32.47
C ASP A 364 -55.82 -10.12 33.43
N VAL A 365 -56.14 -8.82 33.53
CA VAL A 365 -55.58 -7.93 34.58
C VAL A 365 -55.91 -8.45 35.99
N ARG A 366 -57.03 -9.17 36.16
CA ARG A 366 -57.42 -9.81 37.44
C ARG A 366 -56.78 -11.17 37.66
N ARG A 367 -56.18 -11.78 36.64
CA ARG A 367 -55.32 -12.95 36.77
C ARG A 367 -53.93 -12.49 37.19
N ASP A 368 -53.33 -11.57 36.44
CA ASP A 368 -51.96 -11.11 36.68
C ASP A 368 -51.81 -10.45 38.07
N LEU A 369 -52.77 -9.63 38.53
CA LEU A 369 -52.75 -9.06 39.90
C LEU A 369 -52.91 -10.09 41.05
N PHE A 370 -53.16 -11.36 40.76
CA PHE A 370 -53.39 -12.41 41.77
C PHE A 370 -52.52 -13.67 41.60
N ASP A 371 -52.04 -13.98 40.40
CA ASP A 371 -51.05 -15.05 40.17
C ASP A 371 -49.64 -14.57 40.56
N ASP A 372 -49.27 -13.30 40.31
CA ASP A 372 -47.94 -12.70 40.59
C ASP A 372 -47.65 -12.44 42.10
N ILE A 373 -48.39 -13.13 42.98
CA ILE A 373 -48.20 -13.14 44.44
C ILE A 373 -48.02 -14.58 44.98
N SER A 374 -48.22 -15.61 44.16
CA SER A 374 -48.14 -17.01 44.60
C SER A 374 -46.77 -17.69 44.46
N ASP A 375 -45.94 -17.25 43.52
CA ASP A 375 -44.76 -18.00 43.06
C ASP A 375 -43.41 -17.56 43.70
N GLN A 376 -43.45 -16.84 44.83
CA GLN A 376 -42.25 -16.45 45.59
C GLN A 376 -42.35 -16.72 47.11
N ALA A 377 -42.57 -17.98 47.50
CA ALA A 377 -42.30 -18.44 48.88
C ALA A 377 -42.09 -19.96 49.02
N ASP A 378 -40.94 -20.49 48.58
CA ASP A 378 -40.44 -21.81 49.03
C ASP A 378 -40.07 -21.75 50.53
N SER A 379 -41.07 -21.90 51.40
CA SER A 379 -40.91 -21.88 52.86
C SER A 379 -41.89 -22.84 53.53
N GLU A 380 -41.39 -23.75 54.38
CA GLU A 380 -42.24 -24.75 55.07
C GLU A 380 -43.06 -24.18 56.25
N ASP A 381 -42.99 -22.86 56.50
CA ASP A 381 -43.47 -22.22 57.74
C ASP A 381 -44.97 -21.83 57.72
N ALA A 382 -45.64 -21.94 56.57
CA ALA A 382 -47.06 -21.61 56.39
C ALA A 382 -48.04 -22.65 56.99
N LEU A 383 -47.76 -23.16 58.19
CA LEU A 383 -48.59 -24.15 58.91
C LEU A 383 -49.09 -23.69 60.29
N SER A 384 -48.70 -22.50 60.77
CA SER A 384 -49.00 -22.03 62.13
C SER A 384 -49.76 -20.69 62.23
N GLU A 385 -50.86 -20.54 61.50
CA GLU A 385 -51.96 -19.68 61.96
C GLU A 385 -53.30 -20.41 61.82
N VAL A 386 -54.15 -20.29 62.85
CA VAL A 386 -55.23 -21.27 63.11
C VAL A 386 -56.52 -20.54 63.47
N ASP A 387 -57.34 -20.24 62.47
CA ASP A 387 -58.74 -19.91 62.71
C ASP A 387 -59.49 -21.18 63.13
N ALA A 388 -60.11 -21.12 64.31
CA ALA A 388 -60.84 -22.23 64.92
C ALA A 388 -62.22 -22.50 64.28
N ALA A 389 -62.65 -21.68 63.32
CA ALA A 389 -63.99 -21.76 62.71
C ALA A 389 -64.11 -22.67 61.47
N ASP A 390 -63.07 -22.83 60.64
CA ASP A 390 -63.19 -23.62 59.39
C ASP A 390 -63.04 -25.14 59.64
N PRO A 391 -64.03 -25.99 59.28
CA PRO A 391 -63.90 -27.44 59.39
C PRO A 391 -62.73 -28.07 58.58
N LYS A 392 -62.21 -27.39 57.54
CA LYS A 392 -61.01 -27.82 56.80
C LYS A 392 -59.73 -27.84 57.65
N SER A 393 -59.67 -27.02 58.71
CA SER A 393 -58.49 -26.88 59.58
C SER A 393 -58.09 -28.18 60.28
N ARG A 394 -59.04 -29.09 60.52
CA ARG A 394 -58.85 -30.33 61.31
C ARG A 394 -58.08 -31.45 60.60
N ARG A 395 -57.61 -31.21 59.37
CA ARG A 395 -56.86 -32.16 58.54
C ARG A 395 -55.40 -32.28 58.95
N SER A 396 -54.86 -33.50 58.85
CA SER A 396 -53.43 -33.80 59.08
C SER A 396 -52.53 -33.05 58.10
N ALA A 397 -51.30 -32.70 58.49
CA ALA A 397 -50.34 -32.05 57.58
C ALA A 397 -50.07 -32.86 56.29
N HIS A 398 -50.07 -34.20 56.39
CA HIS A 398 -50.01 -35.07 55.20
C HIS A 398 -51.27 -34.95 54.33
N GLU A 399 -52.45 -34.92 54.94
CA GLU A 399 -53.74 -34.79 54.25
C GLU A 399 -53.88 -33.42 53.57
N ARG A 400 -53.35 -32.35 54.18
CA ARG A 400 -53.27 -31.01 53.57
C ARG A 400 -52.38 -31.00 52.31
N ARG A 401 -51.19 -31.61 52.38
CA ARG A 401 -50.29 -31.76 51.20
C ARG A 401 -50.92 -32.65 50.13
N GLN A 402 -51.56 -33.76 50.52
CA GLN A 402 -52.26 -34.65 49.61
C GLN A 402 -53.49 -33.98 48.96
N ALA A 403 -54.18 -33.08 49.67
CA ALA A 403 -55.28 -32.28 49.11
C ALA A 403 -54.78 -31.27 48.07
N LYS A 404 -53.71 -30.51 48.38
CA LYS A 404 -53.05 -29.63 47.39
C LYS A 404 -52.59 -30.42 46.16
N LEU A 405 -51.90 -31.55 46.37
CA LEU A 405 -51.42 -32.40 45.28
C LEU A 405 -52.57 -33.00 44.45
N ALA A 406 -53.71 -33.34 45.05
CA ALA A 406 -54.89 -33.81 44.32
C ALA A 406 -55.61 -32.69 43.56
N GLU A 407 -55.54 -31.45 44.04
CA GLU A 407 -56.03 -30.26 43.34
C GLU A 407 -55.12 -29.89 42.16
N GLU A 408 -53.81 -29.98 42.34
CA GLU A 408 -52.79 -29.81 41.30
C GLU A 408 -52.89 -30.90 40.22
N ILE A 409 -52.96 -32.18 40.61
CA ILE A 409 -53.21 -33.29 39.69
C ILE A 409 -54.51 -33.04 38.91
N ARG A 410 -55.58 -32.58 39.56
CA ARG A 410 -56.85 -32.28 38.87
C ARG A 410 -56.74 -31.08 37.91
N ARG A 411 -55.92 -30.06 38.22
CA ARG A 411 -55.59 -28.94 37.31
C ARG A 411 -54.84 -29.45 36.08
N LEU A 412 -53.83 -30.29 36.28
CA LEU A 412 -53.01 -30.88 35.22
C LEU A 412 -53.76 -31.92 34.37
N GLU A 413 -54.62 -32.74 34.97
CA GLU A 413 -55.55 -33.65 34.28
C GLU A 413 -56.54 -32.84 33.41
N ALA A 414 -57.12 -31.77 33.96
CA ALA A 414 -58.01 -30.90 33.20
C ALA A 414 -57.30 -30.21 32.03
N ALA A 415 -56.08 -29.69 32.23
CA ALA A 415 -55.26 -29.11 31.18
C ALA A 415 -54.84 -30.16 30.11
N SER A 416 -54.54 -31.39 30.52
CA SER A 416 -54.19 -32.49 29.61
C SER A 416 -55.37 -33.02 28.78
N VAL A 417 -56.60 -32.82 29.26
CA VAL A 417 -57.85 -33.18 28.57
C VAL A 417 -58.45 -32.00 27.78
N ALA A 418 -58.01 -30.77 28.07
CA ALA A 418 -58.39 -29.58 27.32
C ALA A 418 -57.87 -29.62 25.87
N LYS A 419 -58.42 -28.75 25.02
CA LYS A 419 -57.85 -28.52 23.69
C LYS A 419 -56.49 -27.84 23.84
N ARG A 420 -55.51 -28.25 23.02
CA ARG A 420 -54.24 -27.53 22.87
C ARG A 420 -54.50 -26.12 22.33
N GLU A 421 -53.66 -25.19 22.75
CA GLU A 421 -53.61 -23.83 22.19
C GLU A 421 -53.16 -23.85 20.72
N TRP A 422 -53.49 -22.80 19.98
CA TRP A 422 -53.24 -22.74 18.53
C TRP A 422 -51.74 -22.70 18.20
N THR A 423 -50.93 -22.01 19.00
CA THR A 423 -49.45 -22.02 18.94
C THR A 423 -48.86 -23.42 19.15
N LEU A 424 -49.50 -24.22 20.01
CA LEU A 424 -49.14 -25.63 20.26
C LEU A 424 -49.75 -26.60 19.23
N SER A 425 -50.35 -26.10 18.15
CA SER A 425 -50.87 -26.90 17.03
C SER A 425 -49.99 -26.72 15.78
N GLY A 426 -49.54 -27.83 15.17
CA GLY A 426 -48.55 -27.78 14.09
C GLY A 426 -49.06 -27.23 12.75
N GLU A 427 -50.38 -27.08 12.58
CA GLU A 427 -51.02 -26.52 11.38
C GLU A 427 -52.10 -25.50 11.78
N ALA A 428 -51.71 -24.40 12.43
CA ALA A 428 -52.64 -23.35 12.83
C ALA A 428 -53.10 -22.48 11.64
N ARG A 429 -54.36 -22.63 11.21
CA ARG A 429 -54.94 -21.78 10.14
C ARG A 429 -55.46 -20.48 10.72
N ALA A 430 -55.70 -19.49 9.85
CA ALA A 430 -56.24 -18.18 10.25
C ALA A 430 -57.65 -18.23 10.89
N VAL A 431 -58.33 -19.38 10.85
CA VAL A 431 -59.64 -19.62 11.49
C VAL A 431 -59.50 -20.29 12.87
N ASP A 432 -58.37 -20.95 13.14
CA ASP A 432 -58.14 -21.73 14.37
C ASP A 432 -57.54 -20.88 15.50
N ARG A 433 -57.04 -19.68 15.18
CA ARG A 433 -56.45 -18.70 16.11
C ARG A 433 -57.33 -17.44 16.23
N PRO A 434 -57.19 -16.64 17.31
CA PRO A 434 -57.84 -15.34 17.40
C PRO A 434 -57.36 -14.38 16.29
N LYS A 435 -58.12 -13.31 16.08
CA LYS A 435 -57.75 -12.24 15.15
C LYS A 435 -56.48 -11.52 15.64
N ASP A 436 -55.60 -11.17 14.73
CA ASP A 436 -54.40 -10.33 14.92
C ASP A 436 -53.29 -10.86 15.88
N SER A 437 -53.47 -12.00 16.57
CA SER A 437 -52.48 -12.60 17.49
C SER A 437 -51.13 -13.02 16.88
N LEU A 438 -50.90 -12.85 15.57
CA LEU A 438 -49.55 -12.94 14.99
C LEU A 438 -48.70 -11.68 15.27
N LEU A 439 -49.29 -10.62 15.84
CA LEU A 439 -48.59 -9.40 16.26
C LEU A 439 -48.17 -9.46 17.75
N GLU A 440 -48.68 -10.45 18.49
CA GLU A 440 -48.46 -10.65 19.92
C GLU A 440 -47.43 -11.76 20.21
N GLU A 441 -47.15 -12.62 19.22
CA GLU A 441 -46.29 -13.81 19.32
C GLU A 441 -44.96 -13.59 18.55
N ASP A 442 -43.83 -13.71 19.25
CA ASP A 442 -42.49 -13.63 18.65
C ASP A 442 -42.18 -14.92 17.86
N LEU A 443 -42.44 -14.90 16.55
CA LEU A 443 -42.23 -16.05 15.65
C LEU A 443 -41.02 -15.85 14.72
N ASP A 444 -40.03 -16.74 14.84
CA ASP A 444 -38.91 -16.84 13.90
C ASP A 444 -39.38 -17.37 12.53
N PHE A 445 -39.00 -16.68 11.44
CA PHE A 445 -39.26 -17.12 10.06
C PHE A 445 -38.11 -16.78 9.11
N GLU A 446 -37.87 -17.65 8.13
CA GLU A 446 -36.86 -17.41 7.09
C GLU A 446 -37.33 -16.34 6.08
N ARG A 447 -36.42 -15.44 5.68
CA ARG A 447 -36.68 -14.45 4.62
C ARG A 447 -36.02 -14.89 3.32
N THR A 448 -36.79 -14.86 2.23
CA THR A 448 -36.31 -15.24 0.90
C THR A 448 -35.41 -14.17 0.30
N GLY A 449 -34.10 -14.31 0.51
CA GLY A 449 -33.08 -13.42 -0.03
C GLY A 449 -32.53 -12.40 0.98
N LYS A 450 -31.43 -11.75 0.62
CA LYS A 450 -30.84 -10.67 1.43
C LYS A 450 -31.63 -9.37 1.21
N PRO A 451 -31.86 -8.55 2.25
CA PRO A 451 -32.37 -7.20 2.05
C PRO A 451 -31.37 -6.38 1.22
N VAL A 452 -31.89 -5.40 0.47
CA VAL A 452 -31.05 -4.40 -0.21
C VAL A 452 -30.29 -3.60 0.86
N PRO A 453 -28.97 -3.44 0.77
CA PRO A 453 -28.22 -2.62 1.72
C PRO A 453 -28.64 -1.16 1.56
N VAL A 454 -29.03 -0.52 2.67
CA VAL A 454 -29.29 0.92 2.70
C VAL A 454 -27.95 1.65 2.64
N ILE A 455 -27.83 2.62 1.73
CA ILE A 455 -26.62 3.45 1.62
C ILE A 455 -26.60 4.42 2.79
N THR A 456 -25.72 4.18 3.77
CA THR A 456 -25.45 5.10 4.88
C THR A 456 -24.33 6.08 4.51
N ALA A 457 -24.19 7.18 5.26
CA ALA A 457 -23.09 8.13 5.07
C ALA A 457 -21.71 7.46 5.17
N GLU A 458 -21.54 6.49 6.08
CA GLU A 458 -20.33 5.69 6.26
C GLU A 458 -19.95 4.89 4.99
N VAL A 459 -20.95 4.36 4.27
CA VAL A 459 -20.74 3.64 3.01
C VAL A 459 -20.30 4.61 1.91
N SER A 460 -20.93 5.80 1.82
CA SER A 460 -20.52 6.84 0.88
C SER A 460 -19.10 7.36 1.15
N GLU A 461 -18.77 7.64 2.41
CA GLU A 461 -17.43 8.07 2.83
C GLU A 461 -16.37 7.01 2.49
N SER A 462 -16.65 5.73 2.73
CA SER A 462 -15.77 4.62 2.35
C SER A 462 -15.53 4.52 0.83
N ILE A 463 -16.56 4.76 0.02
CA ILE A 463 -16.47 4.79 -1.45
C ILE A 463 -15.67 6.00 -1.92
N GLU A 464 -15.93 7.19 -1.37
CA GLU A 464 -15.13 8.38 -1.65
C GLU A 464 -13.66 8.19 -1.31
N ASP A 465 -13.35 7.56 -0.18
CA ASP A 465 -11.97 7.33 0.24
C ASP A 465 -11.23 6.34 -0.67
N LEU A 466 -11.92 5.34 -1.19
CA LEU A 466 -11.41 4.46 -2.24
C LEU A 466 -11.08 5.26 -3.51
N ILE A 467 -11.99 6.14 -3.96
CA ILE A 467 -11.82 6.99 -5.15
C ILE A 467 -10.65 7.96 -4.95
N LYS A 468 -10.58 8.66 -3.81
CA LYS A 468 -9.50 9.58 -3.43
C LYS A 468 -8.14 8.87 -3.47
N ARG A 469 -8.04 7.66 -2.88
CA ARG A 469 -6.80 6.85 -2.90
C ARG A 469 -6.38 6.45 -4.32
N ARG A 470 -7.32 6.02 -5.18
CA ARG A 470 -7.02 5.67 -6.58
C ARG A 470 -6.58 6.87 -7.43
N ILE A 471 -7.22 8.03 -7.26
CA ILE A 471 -6.84 9.27 -7.96
C ILE A 471 -5.43 9.71 -7.53
N LEU A 472 -5.12 9.65 -6.23
CA LEU A 472 -3.78 9.98 -5.70
C LEU A 472 -2.70 9.01 -6.18
N ALA A 473 -3.02 7.72 -6.32
CA ALA A 473 -2.12 6.70 -6.89
C ALA A 473 -2.04 6.74 -8.43
N GLN A 474 -2.96 7.45 -9.10
CA GLN A 474 -3.17 7.44 -10.56
C GLN A 474 -3.50 6.03 -11.12
N GLU A 475 -4.07 5.16 -10.28
CA GLU A 475 -4.45 3.79 -10.62
C GLU A 475 -5.87 3.73 -11.22
N PHE A 476 -5.96 4.04 -12.51
CA PHE A 476 -7.20 3.97 -13.29
C PHE A 476 -7.25 2.67 -14.10
N ASP A 477 -8.35 1.90 -13.96
CA ASP A 477 -8.61 0.64 -14.69
C ASP A 477 -9.02 0.87 -16.17
N GLU A 478 -8.56 1.96 -16.80
CA GLU A 478 -8.93 2.34 -18.17
C GLU A 478 -8.16 1.57 -19.26
N VAL A 479 -8.83 1.30 -20.39
CA VAL A 479 -8.25 0.57 -21.51
C VAL A 479 -7.31 1.47 -22.32
N VAL A 480 -6.02 1.43 -21.97
CA VAL A 480 -4.94 2.17 -22.67
C VAL A 480 -5.01 1.98 -24.19
N ARG A 481 -5.15 3.08 -24.93
CA ARG A 481 -5.26 3.11 -26.40
C ARG A 481 -4.03 2.53 -27.09
N ARG A 482 -4.13 1.28 -27.56
CA ARG A 482 -3.11 0.61 -28.37
C ARG A 482 -3.14 1.12 -29.83
N ARG A 483 -2.00 1.06 -30.53
CA ARG A 483 -1.96 1.25 -31.99
C ARG A 483 -2.48 -0.01 -32.69
N PRO A 484 -3.32 0.07 -33.74
CA PRO A 484 -3.74 -1.11 -34.50
C PRO A 484 -2.56 -1.94 -35.03
N ASP A 485 -1.52 -1.27 -35.54
CA ASP A 485 -0.32 -1.90 -36.11
C ASP A 485 0.66 -2.49 -35.06
N SER A 486 0.36 -2.41 -33.75
CA SER A 486 1.31 -2.76 -32.67
C SER A 486 1.79 -4.22 -32.63
N LEU A 487 1.12 -5.10 -33.38
CA LEU A 487 1.45 -6.54 -33.49
C LEU A 487 2.45 -6.84 -34.61
N SER A 488 2.82 -5.85 -35.44
CA SER A 488 3.74 -6.04 -36.59
C SER A 488 4.71 -4.87 -36.82
N THR A 489 4.44 -3.70 -36.24
CA THR A 489 5.29 -2.51 -36.35
C THR A 489 5.99 -2.23 -35.01
N PRO A 490 7.33 -2.31 -34.91
CA PRO A 490 8.05 -2.02 -33.68
C PRO A 490 7.91 -0.53 -33.31
N ALA A 491 7.78 -0.26 -32.00
CA ALA A 491 7.20 0.96 -31.45
C ALA A 491 7.77 2.30 -31.99
N ASN A 492 9.07 2.31 -32.34
CA ASN A 492 9.83 3.50 -32.73
C ASN A 492 9.82 3.81 -34.23
N THR A 493 9.32 2.93 -35.10
CA THR A 493 9.29 3.20 -36.55
C THR A 493 8.23 4.25 -36.88
N ARG A 494 8.68 5.39 -37.43
CA ARG A 494 7.81 6.49 -37.90
C ARG A 494 7.74 6.46 -39.43
N ARG A 495 6.54 6.59 -39.98
CA ARG A 495 6.36 6.80 -41.43
C ARG A 495 6.82 8.23 -41.79
N GLY A 496 7.77 8.35 -42.72
CA GLY A 496 8.40 9.62 -43.12
C GLY A 496 9.88 9.42 -43.48
N ALA A 497 10.58 10.53 -43.77
CA ALA A 497 12.01 10.50 -44.07
C ALA A 497 12.84 9.87 -42.93
N PHE A 498 13.75 8.99 -43.30
CA PHE A 498 14.71 8.32 -42.43
C PHE A 498 16.11 8.67 -42.96
N GLU A 499 16.87 9.41 -42.16
CA GLU A 499 18.26 9.75 -42.44
C GLU A 499 19.13 8.53 -42.06
N LEU A 500 19.85 7.96 -43.04
CA LEU A 500 20.85 6.92 -42.80
C LEU A 500 22.21 7.61 -42.60
N ASP A 501 22.90 7.31 -41.51
CA ASP A 501 24.23 7.87 -41.23
C ASP A 501 25.29 7.25 -42.16
N ASP A 502 25.42 7.76 -43.39
CA ASP A 502 26.48 7.45 -44.37
C ASP A 502 27.88 7.98 -43.92
N THR A 503 28.11 8.02 -42.61
CA THR A 503 29.41 8.27 -42.01
C THR A 503 30.36 7.11 -42.33
N LYS A 504 31.59 7.46 -42.70
CA LYS A 504 32.61 6.47 -43.07
C LYS A 504 32.96 5.64 -41.83
N ASN A 505 32.75 4.31 -41.91
CA ASN A 505 32.96 3.37 -40.79
C ASN A 505 34.26 3.70 -40.03
N PRO A 506 34.22 3.97 -38.70
CA PRO A 506 35.40 4.42 -37.95
C PRO A 506 36.52 3.38 -37.87
N GLN A 507 36.22 2.09 -38.09
CA GLN A 507 37.22 1.01 -38.09
C GLN A 507 38.21 1.17 -39.25
N SER A 508 39.50 1.06 -38.95
CA SER A 508 40.57 1.02 -39.92
C SER A 508 40.60 -0.30 -40.71
N LEU A 509 41.30 -0.30 -41.84
CA LEU A 509 41.63 -1.55 -42.55
C LEU A 509 42.47 -2.51 -41.71
N ALA A 510 43.24 -2.00 -40.72
CA ALA A 510 43.97 -2.85 -39.80
C ALA A 510 43.01 -3.58 -38.85
N GLU A 511 42.04 -2.87 -38.26
CA GLU A 511 41.01 -3.48 -37.39
C GLU A 511 40.15 -4.51 -38.13
N MET A 512 39.75 -4.25 -39.38
CA MET A 512 39.00 -5.27 -40.15
C MET A 512 39.82 -6.55 -40.41
N TYR A 513 41.12 -6.45 -40.69
CA TYR A 513 41.98 -7.63 -40.81
C TYR A 513 42.32 -8.27 -39.46
N GLU A 514 42.37 -7.50 -38.37
CA GLU A 514 42.54 -8.01 -37.02
C GLU A 514 41.28 -8.74 -36.54
N GLU A 515 40.08 -8.23 -36.86
CA GLU A 515 38.80 -8.89 -36.63
C GLU A 515 38.64 -10.16 -37.49
N GLU A 516 39.04 -10.17 -38.76
CA GLU A 516 39.09 -11.41 -39.56
C GLU A 516 40.09 -12.41 -38.96
N HIS A 517 41.27 -11.95 -38.52
CA HIS A 517 42.29 -12.80 -37.93
C HIS A 517 41.84 -13.37 -36.57
N VAL A 518 41.13 -12.59 -35.75
CA VAL A 518 40.49 -13.04 -34.51
C VAL A 518 39.33 -14.00 -34.81
N LYS A 519 38.46 -13.70 -35.79
CA LYS A 519 37.37 -14.59 -36.25
C LYS A 519 37.90 -15.94 -36.78
N ALA A 520 39.13 -15.98 -37.29
CA ALA A 520 39.81 -17.20 -37.73
C ALA A 520 40.48 -18.00 -36.58
N HIS A 521 40.94 -17.35 -35.50
CA HIS A 521 41.76 -18.00 -34.46
C HIS A 521 41.07 -18.16 -33.09
N ASN A 522 40.13 -17.30 -32.71
CA ASN A 522 39.45 -17.28 -31.41
C ASN A 522 37.91 -17.32 -31.60
N PRO A 523 37.27 -18.50 -31.55
CA PRO A 523 35.84 -18.64 -31.86
C PRO A 523 34.89 -18.14 -30.77
N ASP A 524 35.37 -17.85 -29.57
CA ASP A 524 34.56 -17.57 -28.37
C ASP A 524 34.40 -16.07 -28.04
N THR A 525 34.92 -15.17 -28.88
CA THR A 525 34.83 -13.70 -28.71
C THR A 525 34.15 -12.98 -29.88
N TYR A 526 33.45 -13.72 -30.74
CA TYR A 526 32.71 -13.18 -31.90
C TYR A 526 31.19 -13.37 -31.73
N VAL A 527 30.39 -12.62 -32.50
CA VAL A 527 28.92 -12.78 -32.58
C VAL A 527 28.57 -14.25 -32.79
N SER A 528 27.56 -14.76 -32.07
CA SER A 528 27.42 -16.20 -31.92
C SER A 528 27.09 -16.89 -33.26
N LYS A 529 27.69 -18.06 -33.48
CA LYS A 529 27.33 -18.93 -34.62
C LYS A 529 25.91 -19.50 -34.50
N ALA A 530 25.25 -19.32 -33.35
CA ALA A 530 23.82 -19.53 -33.24
C ALA A 530 23.06 -18.41 -33.96
N ASP A 531 23.40 -17.13 -33.75
CA ASP A 531 22.70 -15.99 -34.37
C ASP A 531 22.84 -15.94 -35.90
N GLU A 532 24.04 -16.19 -36.46
CA GLU A 532 24.24 -16.32 -37.91
C GLU A 532 23.37 -17.47 -38.50
N LYS A 533 23.14 -18.54 -37.72
CA LYS A 533 22.30 -19.68 -38.10
C LYS A 533 20.80 -19.36 -37.95
N THR A 534 20.39 -18.75 -36.84
CA THR A 534 19.01 -18.31 -36.59
C THR A 534 18.55 -17.35 -37.67
N GLN A 535 19.34 -16.33 -38.02
CA GLN A 535 19.01 -15.40 -39.12
C GLN A 535 18.88 -16.09 -40.49
N LYS A 536 19.58 -17.21 -40.71
CA LYS A 536 19.42 -18.00 -41.94
C LYS A 536 18.12 -18.81 -41.90
N GLU A 537 17.81 -19.42 -40.76
CA GLU A 537 16.57 -20.17 -40.54
C GLU A 537 15.34 -19.26 -40.61
N GLU A 538 15.41 -18.04 -40.06
CA GLU A 538 14.39 -16.98 -40.20
C GLU A 538 14.16 -16.60 -41.66
N LYS A 539 15.23 -16.37 -42.45
CA LYS A 539 15.14 -16.04 -43.88
C LYS A 539 14.57 -17.19 -44.72
N GLU A 540 14.87 -18.43 -44.34
CA GLU A 540 14.29 -19.64 -44.96
C GLU A 540 12.80 -19.78 -44.62
N ILE A 541 12.41 -19.55 -43.36
CA ILE A 541 11.01 -19.51 -42.91
C ILE A 541 10.24 -18.38 -43.61
N GLU A 542 10.81 -17.18 -43.75
CA GLU A 542 10.21 -16.07 -44.52
C GLU A 542 9.95 -16.46 -45.98
N ALA A 543 10.91 -17.12 -46.64
CA ALA A 543 10.76 -17.57 -48.02
C ALA A 543 9.63 -18.63 -48.12
N MET A 544 9.63 -19.64 -47.25
CA MET A 544 8.57 -20.64 -47.18
C MET A 544 7.20 -20.01 -46.88
N TRP A 545 7.11 -19.00 -46.01
CA TRP A 545 5.87 -18.30 -45.69
C TRP A 545 5.36 -17.45 -46.86
N LYS A 546 6.24 -16.79 -47.62
CA LYS A 546 5.86 -16.08 -48.87
C LYS A 546 5.30 -17.07 -49.89
N ASP A 547 5.95 -18.22 -50.07
CA ASP A 547 5.51 -19.29 -50.96
C ASP A 547 4.19 -19.95 -50.55
N VAL A 548 3.99 -20.19 -49.25
CA VAL A 548 2.77 -20.81 -48.71
C VAL A 548 1.61 -19.82 -48.73
N SER A 549 1.82 -18.57 -48.31
CA SER A 549 0.77 -17.55 -48.38
C SER A 549 0.31 -17.33 -49.83
N ALA A 550 1.21 -17.15 -50.80
CA ALA A 550 0.81 -17.01 -52.21
C ALA A 550 -0.04 -18.18 -52.74
N LYS A 551 0.22 -19.43 -52.29
CA LYS A 551 -0.56 -20.62 -52.65
C LYS A 551 -1.91 -20.67 -51.94
N LEU A 552 -1.99 -20.25 -50.68
CA LEU A 552 -3.24 -20.16 -49.92
C LEU A 552 -4.13 -19.01 -50.40
N ASP A 553 -3.56 -17.84 -50.63
CA ASP A 553 -4.22 -16.64 -51.17
C ASP A 553 -4.84 -16.95 -52.54
N ALA A 554 -4.13 -17.68 -53.41
CA ALA A 554 -4.66 -18.15 -54.71
C ALA A 554 -5.74 -19.23 -54.56
N LEU A 555 -5.63 -20.13 -53.58
CA LEU A 555 -6.61 -21.19 -53.30
C LEU A 555 -7.91 -20.64 -52.69
N SER A 556 -7.85 -19.55 -51.92
CA SER A 556 -9.01 -18.83 -51.40
C SER A 556 -9.64 -17.83 -52.38
N SER A 557 -9.24 -17.89 -53.66
CA SER A 557 -9.64 -16.93 -54.72
C SER A 557 -9.52 -15.46 -54.30
N TRP A 558 -8.43 -15.14 -53.58
CA TRP A 558 -8.14 -13.83 -52.98
C TRP A 558 -9.12 -13.34 -51.89
N HIS A 559 -10.00 -14.18 -51.36
CA HIS A 559 -10.80 -13.89 -50.17
C HIS A 559 -10.03 -14.19 -48.87
N TYR A 560 -9.01 -13.36 -48.57
CA TYR A 560 -8.21 -13.43 -47.34
C TYR A 560 -8.07 -12.05 -46.68
N LYS A 561 -7.72 -12.03 -45.39
CA LYS A 561 -7.38 -10.76 -44.70
C LYS A 561 -6.01 -10.30 -45.19
N PRO A 562 -5.85 -9.05 -45.66
CA PRO A 562 -4.57 -8.56 -46.17
C PRO A 562 -3.49 -8.61 -45.09
N LYS A 563 -2.24 -8.77 -45.55
CA LYS A 563 -1.06 -8.86 -44.67
C LYS A 563 -0.91 -7.55 -43.86
N PRO A 564 -0.54 -7.61 -42.57
CA PRO A 564 -0.44 -6.42 -41.73
C PRO A 564 0.59 -5.43 -42.29
N ALA A 565 0.39 -4.14 -42.05
CA ALA A 565 1.18 -3.06 -42.63
C ALA A 565 2.61 -3.02 -42.06
N ALA A 566 3.51 -3.81 -42.63
CA ALA A 566 4.94 -3.77 -42.33
C ALA A 566 5.61 -2.53 -42.95
N PRO A 567 6.52 -1.84 -42.24
CA PRO A 567 7.22 -0.67 -42.77
C PRO A 567 8.29 -1.09 -43.80
N SER A 568 8.04 -0.82 -45.08
CA SER A 568 9.02 -0.94 -46.16
C SER A 568 9.69 0.40 -46.46
N LEU A 569 11.03 0.43 -46.47
CA LEU A 569 11.80 1.61 -46.89
C LEU A 569 12.17 1.52 -48.38
N THR A 570 11.71 2.49 -49.17
CA THR A 570 12.04 2.64 -50.59
C THR A 570 12.93 3.86 -50.78
N VAL A 571 14.20 3.66 -51.15
CA VAL A 571 15.11 4.76 -51.48
C VAL A 571 14.81 5.24 -52.90
N VAL A 572 14.35 6.48 -53.03
CA VAL A 572 14.18 7.17 -54.32
C VAL A 572 15.41 8.06 -54.53
N SER A 573 16.09 7.88 -55.67
CA SER A 573 17.24 8.69 -56.05
C SER A 573 16.82 10.00 -56.73
N ASP A 574 17.56 11.08 -56.50
CA ASP A 574 17.42 12.35 -57.23
C ASP A 574 17.84 12.17 -58.70
N VAL A 575 16.88 11.78 -59.53
CA VAL A 575 17.00 11.63 -60.98
C VAL A 575 15.70 12.14 -61.60
N ALA A 576 15.78 12.65 -62.84
CA ALA A 576 14.60 13.06 -63.60
C ALA A 576 13.63 11.89 -63.81
N THR A 577 12.32 12.19 -63.79
CA THR A 577 11.21 11.24 -63.97
C THR A 577 11.37 10.34 -65.21
N ILE A 578 11.98 10.86 -66.29
CA ILE A 578 12.34 10.13 -67.51
C ILE A 578 13.07 8.80 -67.22
N SER A 579 13.92 8.76 -66.19
CA SER A 579 14.70 7.56 -65.85
C SER A 579 13.87 6.38 -65.31
N MET A 580 12.62 6.66 -64.93
CA MET A 580 11.64 5.70 -64.43
C MET A 580 10.48 5.46 -65.43
N GLU A 581 10.48 6.12 -66.59
CA GLU A 581 9.59 5.76 -67.69
C GLU A 581 10.02 4.41 -68.30
N ASP A 582 9.07 3.58 -68.73
CA ASP A 582 9.38 2.38 -69.53
C ASP A 582 10.18 2.75 -70.78
N ALA A 583 11.10 1.86 -71.20
CA ALA A 583 12.07 2.13 -72.27
C ALA A 583 11.41 2.32 -73.66
N GLN A 584 10.98 3.54 -73.96
CA GLN A 584 10.33 3.94 -75.21
C GLN A 584 11.23 4.85 -76.08
N PRO A 585 10.98 4.98 -77.41
CA PRO A 585 11.83 5.77 -78.31
C PRO A 585 11.82 7.29 -78.07
N THR A 586 10.78 7.78 -77.38
CA THR A 586 10.56 9.17 -76.98
C THR A 586 9.85 9.16 -75.64
N THR A 587 10.13 10.15 -74.80
CA THR A 587 9.49 10.28 -73.48
C THR A 587 8.00 10.57 -73.60
N ALA A 588 7.21 10.07 -72.65
CA ALA A 588 5.80 10.43 -72.53
C ALA A 588 5.63 11.85 -71.98
N SER A 589 6.50 12.25 -71.02
CA SER A 589 6.41 13.51 -70.27
C SER A 589 6.88 14.78 -71.02
N GLY A 590 6.81 14.78 -72.36
CA GLY A 590 7.03 15.96 -73.21
C GLY A 590 8.35 16.70 -72.96
N MET A 591 8.29 18.03 -72.89
CA MET A 591 9.44 18.89 -72.56
C MET A 591 9.66 19.10 -71.05
N ASN A 592 8.79 18.55 -70.18
CA ASN A 592 8.79 18.81 -68.74
C ASN A 592 9.60 17.79 -67.92
N GLY A 593 10.18 16.76 -68.54
CA GLY A 593 11.01 15.75 -67.87
C GLY A 593 12.36 16.25 -67.32
N GLY A 594 12.47 17.52 -66.95
CA GLY A 594 13.56 18.08 -66.14
C GLY A 594 13.23 18.18 -64.65
N GLU A 595 12.02 17.79 -64.24
CA GLU A 595 11.60 17.75 -62.84
C GLU A 595 12.27 16.56 -62.11
N SER A 596 12.90 16.83 -60.96
CA SER A 596 13.40 15.81 -60.03
C SER A 596 12.24 15.10 -59.36
N MET A 597 12.43 13.80 -59.07
CA MET A 597 11.47 13.03 -58.26
C MET A 597 11.47 13.38 -56.77
N LEU A 598 12.48 14.11 -56.28
CA LEU A 598 12.58 14.51 -54.87
C LEU A 598 11.97 15.90 -54.66
N ALA A 599 11.12 16.07 -53.63
CA ALA A 599 10.52 17.37 -53.37
C ALA A 599 11.59 18.38 -52.88
N PRO A 600 11.46 19.69 -53.14
CA PRO A 600 12.40 20.70 -52.63
C PRO A 600 12.58 20.66 -51.10
N GLN A 601 11.53 20.27 -50.37
CA GLN A 601 11.53 20.09 -48.91
C GLN A 601 12.18 18.77 -48.43
N GLU A 602 12.53 17.88 -49.35
CA GLU A 602 13.30 16.65 -49.10
C GLU A 602 14.77 16.85 -49.50
N ILE A 603 15.03 17.60 -50.58
CA ILE A 603 16.38 18.06 -50.97
C ILE A 603 16.97 18.99 -49.89
N TYR A 604 16.18 19.92 -49.34
CA TYR A 604 16.61 20.78 -48.25
C TYR A 604 15.47 21.15 -47.29
N LYS A 605 15.71 20.95 -45.99
CA LYS A 605 14.74 21.27 -44.94
C LYS A 605 15.38 22.02 -43.79
N ALA A 606 15.26 23.35 -43.87
CA ALA A 606 15.82 24.29 -42.91
C ALA A 606 15.51 23.88 -41.45
N GLY A 607 16.56 23.59 -40.69
CA GLY A 607 16.48 23.27 -39.25
C GLY A 607 16.32 21.80 -38.86
N GLN A 608 16.42 20.82 -39.77
CA GLN A 608 16.57 19.40 -39.40
C GLN A 608 18.02 19.04 -39.09
N GLU A 609 18.92 19.21 -40.07
CA GLU A 609 20.34 18.87 -39.94
C GLU A 609 21.06 19.86 -39.03
N LYS A 610 21.42 19.44 -37.81
CA LYS A 610 22.11 20.31 -36.84
C LYS A 610 23.52 20.72 -37.27
N GLU A 611 24.15 19.94 -38.14
CA GLU A 611 25.53 20.18 -38.58
C GLU A 611 25.65 21.30 -39.63
N LYS A 612 24.56 21.61 -40.35
CA LYS A 612 24.50 22.71 -41.33
C LYS A 612 24.00 24.03 -40.74
N ILE A 613 23.80 24.12 -39.43
CA ILE A 613 23.43 25.36 -38.71
C ILE A 613 24.69 25.95 -38.10
N GLU A 614 24.98 27.23 -38.35
CA GLU A 614 26.18 27.87 -37.80
C GLU A 614 26.11 27.99 -36.27
N LYS A 615 27.29 27.92 -35.62
CA LYS A 615 27.44 27.81 -34.15
C LYS A 615 27.08 29.11 -33.42
N GLY A 616 25.78 29.39 -33.35
CA GLY A 616 25.22 30.60 -32.74
C GLY A 616 23.83 30.93 -33.27
N GLU A 617 23.48 30.44 -34.45
CA GLU A 617 22.16 30.63 -35.05
C GLU A 617 21.11 29.66 -34.52
N VAL A 618 19.83 29.96 -34.78
CA VAL A 618 18.82 28.90 -34.83
C VAL A 618 17.68 29.21 -35.81
N VAL A 619 17.30 28.20 -36.58
CA VAL A 619 16.18 28.25 -37.53
C VAL A 619 14.82 28.17 -36.80
N PRO A 620 13.86 29.09 -37.06
CA PRO A 620 12.46 29.02 -36.65
C PRO A 620 11.60 28.26 -37.69
N LYS A 621 10.30 28.05 -37.43
CA LYS A 621 9.39 27.32 -38.37
C LYS A 621 9.29 27.97 -39.76
N SER A 622 9.60 29.26 -39.89
CA SER A 622 9.65 30.02 -41.16
C SER A 622 10.94 29.81 -41.97
N GLY A 623 11.90 29.01 -41.50
CA GLY A 623 13.07 28.57 -42.28
C GLY A 623 14.24 29.57 -42.38
N ALA A 624 14.02 30.87 -42.17
CA ALA A 624 15.08 31.87 -42.17
C ALA A 624 15.93 31.81 -40.88
N PRO A 625 17.27 31.62 -40.93
CA PRO A 625 18.10 31.60 -39.74
C PRO A 625 18.11 32.95 -39.02
N VAL A 626 18.29 32.93 -37.69
CA VAL A 626 18.39 34.11 -36.83
C VAL A 626 19.48 33.87 -35.79
N ALA A 627 20.41 34.81 -35.63
CA ALA A 627 21.47 34.66 -34.64
C ALA A 627 20.96 34.78 -33.19
N ARG A 628 21.49 33.95 -32.28
CA ARG A 628 21.22 34.09 -30.84
C ARG A 628 21.76 35.39 -30.26
N GLN A 629 22.69 36.06 -30.93
CA GLN A 629 23.20 37.37 -30.53
C GLN A 629 22.18 38.47 -30.82
N GLU A 630 21.53 38.42 -31.98
CA GLU A 630 20.58 39.43 -32.49
C GLU A 630 19.20 39.35 -31.82
N MET A 631 18.68 38.15 -31.50
CA MET A 631 17.39 38.00 -30.81
C MET A 631 17.33 38.81 -29.51
N THR A 632 16.23 39.54 -29.28
CA THR A 632 15.99 40.29 -28.04
C THR A 632 15.84 39.38 -26.82
N ARG A 633 15.96 39.96 -25.61
CA ARG A 633 15.73 39.24 -24.33
C ARG A 633 14.31 38.66 -24.25
N GLU A 634 13.33 39.35 -24.81
CA GLU A 634 11.92 38.94 -24.82
C GLU A 634 11.65 37.81 -25.80
N GLU A 635 12.19 37.87 -27.02
CA GLU A 635 12.09 36.77 -27.99
C GLU A 635 12.75 35.50 -27.45
N LYS A 636 13.93 35.62 -26.82
CA LYS A 636 14.59 34.53 -26.11
C LYS A 636 13.67 33.92 -25.04
N LEU A 637 12.95 34.74 -24.26
CA LEU A 637 12.01 34.28 -23.24
C LEU A 637 10.73 33.65 -23.83
N ARG A 638 10.08 34.31 -24.79
CA ARG A 638 8.87 33.84 -25.49
C ARG A 638 9.13 32.51 -26.21
N ARG A 639 10.31 32.38 -26.81
CA ARG A 639 10.79 31.14 -27.42
C ARG A 639 11.03 30.04 -26.38
N ARG A 640 11.68 30.34 -25.25
CA ARG A 640 11.85 29.38 -24.14
C ARG A 640 10.51 28.89 -23.59
N ARG A 641 9.50 29.77 -23.47
CA ARG A 641 8.12 29.41 -23.11
C ARG A 641 7.52 28.43 -24.14
N ARG A 642 7.52 28.78 -25.43
CA ARG A 642 7.05 27.92 -26.54
C ARG A 642 7.79 26.58 -26.64
N GLU A 643 9.08 26.53 -26.29
CA GLU A 643 9.86 25.30 -26.29
C GLU A 643 9.50 24.39 -25.10
N LYS A 644 9.36 24.95 -23.88
CA LYS A 644 8.83 24.20 -22.73
C LYS A 644 7.40 23.70 -22.99
N GLU A 645 6.55 24.52 -23.59
CA GLU A 645 5.18 24.17 -23.99
C GLU A 645 5.16 22.99 -24.99
N ARG A 646 6.03 23.01 -26.01
CA ARG A 646 6.17 21.89 -26.97
C ARG A 646 6.76 20.63 -26.35
N ILE A 647 7.51 20.74 -25.25
CA ILE A 647 7.97 19.58 -24.45
C ILE A 647 6.78 19.02 -23.66
N LYS A 648 6.01 19.86 -22.95
CA LYS A 648 4.78 19.46 -22.24
C LYS A 648 3.76 18.79 -23.19
N LYS A 649 3.51 19.40 -24.36
CA LYS A 649 2.62 18.88 -25.42
C LYS A 649 3.13 17.62 -26.13
N ARG A 650 4.37 17.16 -25.88
CA ARG A 650 4.92 15.92 -26.46
C ARG A 650 4.61 14.65 -25.67
N GLY A 651 3.84 14.72 -24.60
CA GLY A 651 3.57 13.57 -23.74
C GLY A 651 4.77 13.16 -22.87
N GLY A 652 5.77 14.03 -22.76
CA GLY A 652 6.77 13.93 -21.70
C GLY A 652 6.13 14.29 -20.38
N VAL A 653 5.66 13.29 -19.63
CA VAL A 653 5.46 13.42 -18.19
C VAL A 653 6.79 13.88 -17.59
N GLU A 654 6.84 15.07 -16.98
CA GLU A 654 8.01 15.50 -16.18
C GLU A 654 8.07 14.64 -14.90
N ILE A 655 8.42 13.35 -15.03
CA ILE A 655 9.10 12.62 -13.96
C ILE A 655 10.43 13.36 -13.75
N ASP A 656 10.75 13.73 -12.51
CA ASP A 656 11.79 14.72 -12.17
C ASP A 656 13.23 14.29 -12.55
N GLN A 657 13.55 14.41 -13.84
CA GLN A 657 14.89 14.29 -14.42
C GLN A 657 15.11 15.35 -15.49
N ARG A 658 15.12 16.62 -15.05
CA ARG A 658 16.04 17.57 -15.69
C ARG A 658 17.47 17.11 -15.41
N PRO A 659 18.44 17.36 -16.30
CA PRO A 659 19.83 17.32 -15.91
C PRO A 659 20.05 18.40 -14.85
N GLU A 660 20.06 17.99 -13.59
CA GLU A 660 20.26 18.88 -12.46
C GLU A 660 21.59 19.61 -12.64
N GLY A 661 21.58 20.94 -12.54
CA GLY A 661 22.84 21.68 -12.44
C GLY A 661 23.62 21.14 -11.23
N LYS A 662 24.95 20.98 -11.35
CA LYS A 662 25.79 20.27 -10.36
C LYS A 662 25.59 20.71 -8.90
N LYS A 663 25.09 21.93 -8.66
CA LYS A 663 24.71 22.45 -7.33
C LYS A 663 23.37 21.89 -6.82
N SER A 664 22.36 21.72 -7.68
CA SER A 664 21.10 21.01 -7.34
C SER A 664 21.37 19.54 -7.06
N GLN A 665 22.13 18.87 -7.94
CA GLN A 665 22.47 17.46 -7.74
C GLN A 665 23.23 17.26 -6.42
N LYS A 666 24.28 18.06 -6.15
CA LYS A 666 24.98 18.03 -4.85
C LYS A 666 24.07 18.33 -3.67
N ASN A 667 23.14 19.27 -3.80
CA ASN A 667 22.16 19.55 -2.74
C ASN A 667 21.22 18.35 -2.52
N ARG A 668 20.76 17.67 -3.58
CA ARG A 668 19.89 16.48 -3.45
C ARG A 668 20.65 15.25 -2.94
N GLU A 669 21.93 15.12 -3.28
CA GLU A 669 22.86 14.13 -2.71
C GLU A 669 23.06 14.39 -1.21
N THR A 670 23.38 15.63 -0.79
CA THR A 670 23.53 15.95 0.64
C THR A 670 22.22 15.87 1.41
N LEU A 671 21.08 16.28 0.84
CA LEU A 671 19.76 16.08 1.45
C LEU A 671 19.43 14.58 1.58
N GLY A 672 19.78 13.76 0.59
CA GLY A 672 19.64 12.31 0.63
C GLY A 672 20.52 11.65 1.69
N ASP A 673 21.77 12.11 1.86
CA ASP A 673 22.68 11.61 2.89
C ASP A 673 22.31 12.10 4.29
N LEU A 674 21.79 13.32 4.44
CA LEU A 674 21.17 13.80 5.68
C LEU A 674 19.91 12.99 6.04
N LYS A 675 19.11 12.57 5.05
CA LYS A 675 17.94 11.71 5.23
C LYS A 675 18.34 10.28 5.62
N LYS A 676 19.43 9.74 5.06
CA LYS A 676 20.05 8.46 5.52
C LYS A 676 20.60 8.58 6.95
N GLY A 677 21.19 9.72 7.30
CA GLY A 677 21.70 10.04 8.64
C GLY A 677 20.65 10.47 9.67
N GLY A 678 19.35 10.34 9.34
CA GLY A 678 18.25 10.63 10.27
C GLY A 678 18.18 12.07 10.78
N VAL A 679 18.79 13.03 10.08
CA VAL A 679 18.96 14.41 10.59
C VAL A 679 17.64 15.18 10.54
N LYS A 680 17.14 15.59 11.71
CA LYS A 680 15.90 16.37 11.87
C LYS A 680 16.19 17.85 12.03
N VAL A 681 15.35 18.70 11.44
CA VAL A 681 15.53 20.15 11.42
C VAL A 681 14.73 20.80 12.54
N ILE A 682 15.39 21.58 13.39
CA ILE A 682 14.72 22.39 14.42
C ILE A 682 14.48 23.79 13.84
N ASN A 683 13.22 24.18 13.68
CA ASN A 683 12.84 25.49 13.15
C ASN A 683 13.13 26.60 14.20
N LYS A 684 13.19 27.87 13.77
CA LYS A 684 13.40 29.08 14.60
C LYS A 684 12.45 29.22 15.81
N LYS A 685 11.32 28.48 15.83
CA LYS A 685 10.36 28.42 16.94
C LYS A 685 10.59 27.26 17.93
N GLY A 686 11.58 26.39 17.70
CA GLY A 686 11.83 25.19 18.52
C GLY A 686 10.94 23.99 18.17
N GLU A 687 10.31 23.99 16.99
CA GLU A 687 9.52 22.86 16.49
C GLU A 687 10.37 21.92 15.62
N ILE A 688 10.15 20.61 15.75
CA ILE A 688 10.82 19.59 14.92
C ILE A 688 10.10 19.48 13.57
N GLN A 689 10.85 19.64 12.50
CA GLN A 689 10.43 19.40 11.12
C GLN A 689 11.33 18.36 10.47
N ASP A 690 10.79 17.67 9.47
CA ASP A 690 11.59 16.86 8.55
C ASP A 690 12.46 17.78 7.67
N VAL A 691 13.44 17.21 6.97
CA VAL A 691 14.34 17.90 6.04
C VAL A 691 13.56 18.66 4.93
N GLU A 692 12.35 18.19 4.61
CA GLU A 692 11.43 18.78 3.63
C GLU A 692 10.48 19.84 4.23
N GLY A 693 10.66 20.22 5.50
CA GLY A 693 9.90 21.29 6.18
C GLY A 693 8.54 20.87 6.77
N ASN A 694 8.09 19.65 6.51
CA ASN A 694 6.87 19.09 7.09
C ASN A 694 6.97 18.98 8.62
N LYS A 695 5.89 19.31 9.35
CA LYS A 695 5.82 19.00 10.79
C LYS A 695 5.80 17.49 10.97
N VAL A 696 6.74 16.98 11.77
CA VAL A 696 6.75 15.56 12.14
C VAL A 696 5.58 15.34 13.11
N GLN A 697 4.44 14.89 12.59
CA GLN A 697 3.41 14.30 13.44
C GLN A 697 4.05 13.13 14.19
N ALA A 698 3.88 13.10 15.51
CA ALA A 698 4.39 12.02 16.34
C ALA A 698 3.51 10.76 16.18
N SER A 699 3.59 10.12 15.01
CA SER A 699 3.18 8.73 14.86
C SER A 699 3.87 7.94 15.96
N THR A 700 3.09 7.44 16.92
CA THR A 700 3.66 6.73 18.05
C THR A 700 4.13 5.39 17.54
N VAL A 701 5.43 5.28 17.22
CA VAL A 701 6.04 4.06 16.71
C VAL A 701 5.96 3.02 17.81
N TYR A 702 4.89 2.23 17.77
CA TYR A 702 4.64 1.16 18.72
C TYR A 702 5.64 0.05 18.40
N SER A 703 6.72 0.02 19.18
CA SER A 703 7.74 -1.00 19.07
C SER A 703 7.24 -2.29 19.72
N ASP A 704 6.69 -3.21 18.93
CA ASP A 704 6.27 -4.54 19.37
C ASP A 704 7.43 -5.37 20.01
N ALA A 705 8.69 -4.98 19.73
CA ALA A 705 9.87 -5.62 20.29
C ALA A 705 9.89 -5.56 21.83
N GLY A 706 9.76 -6.74 22.47
CA GLY A 706 9.73 -6.91 23.92
C GLY A 706 8.33 -6.95 24.54
N ILE A 707 7.27 -6.90 23.73
CA ILE A 707 5.87 -6.97 24.19
C ILE A 707 5.38 -8.43 24.16
N PRO A 708 4.83 -9.00 25.25
CA PRO A 708 4.31 -10.38 25.25
C PRO A 708 3.17 -10.59 24.26
N PHE A 709 3.11 -11.77 23.63
CA PHE A 709 2.16 -12.05 22.55
C PHE A 709 0.67 -11.75 22.83
N PRO A 710 0.11 -11.89 24.05
CA PRO A 710 -1.30 -11.58 24.29
C PRO A 710 -1.58 -10.07 24.18
N ALA A 711 -0.63 -9.23 24.59
CA ALA A 711 -0.74 -7.78 24.54
C ALA A 711 -0.55 -7.27 23.09
N ALA A 712 0.45 -7.79 22.37
CA ALA A 712 0.64 -7.49 20.95
C ALA A 712 -0.58 -7.88 20.11
N ALA A 713 -1.15 -9.08 20.34
CA ALA A 713 -2.37 -9.52 19.66
C ALA A 713 -3.55 -8.57 19.94
N ALA A 714 -3.83 -8.26 21.21
CA ALA A 714 -4.93 -7.35 21.58
C ALA A 714 -4.74 -5.92 21.02
N HIS A 715 -3.49 -5.45 20.93
CA HIS A 715 -3.12 -4.19 20.29
C HIS A 715 -3.47 -4.19 18.79
N HIS A 716 -2.91 -5.10 18.00
CA HIS A 716 -3.14 -5.12 16.55
C HIS A 716 -4.60 -5.39 16.17
N ILE A 717 -5.31 -6.23 16.93
CA ILE A 717 -6.74 -6.49 16.70
C ILE A 717 -7.57 -5.23 16.84
N THR A 718 -7.17 -4.29 17.70
CA THR A 718 -7.91 -3.04 17.94
C THR A 718 -7.41 -1.89 17.07
N ASN A 719 -6.09 -1.81 16.84
CA ASN A 719 -5.43 -0.64 16.25
C ASN A 719 -4.92 -0.86 14.81
N THR A 720 -4.82 -2.10 14.33
CA THR A 720 -4.31 -2.43 12.97
C THR A 720 -5.39 -3.07 12.10
N PHE A 721 -6.17 -4.01 12.65
CA PHE A 721 -7.24 -4.72 11.92
C PHE A 721 -8.65 -4.24 12.27
N HIS A 722 -8.81 -3.41 13.32
CA HIS A 722 -10.08 -2.89 13.83
C HIS A 722 -11.17 -3.97 14.04
N ALA A 723 -10.74 -5.19 14.36
CA ALA A 723 -11.57 -6.38 14.42
C ALA A 723 -12.37 -6.49 15.74
N SER A 724 -13.59 -7.02 15.61
CA SER A 724 -14.62 -7.11 16.65
C SER A 724 -14.98 -8.56 17.01
N LYS A 725 -14.85 -9.49 16.06
CA LYS A 725 -15.30 -10.89 16.14
C LYS A 725 -14.17 -11.84 15.79
N VAL A 726 -13.34 -12.12 16.78
CA VAL A 726 -12.13 -12.94 16.67
C VAL A 726 -12.46 -14.44 16.79
N TYR A 727 -11.96 -15.25 15.85
CA TYR A 727 -12.00 -16.71 15.93
C TYR A 727 -10.61 -17.28 16.22
N ILE A 728 -10.47 -18.13 17.25
CA ILE A 728 -9.17 -18.67 17.68
C ILE A 728 -9.01 -20.13 17.25
N ILE A 729 -7.88 -20.46 16.63
CA ILE A 729 -7.52 -21.84 16.26
C ILE A 729 -6.25 -22.20 17.03
N VAL A 730 -6.40 -22.95 18.13
CA VAL A 730 -5.35 -23.22 19.12
C VAL A 730 -4.93 -24.68 19.11
N SER A 731 -3.63 -24.96 19.27
CA SER A 731 -3.11 -26.33 19.29
C SER A 731 -3.54 -27.13 20.54
N ASN A 732 -3.67 -28.44 20.41
CA ASN A 732 -4.08 -29.35 21.51
C ASN A 732 -3.03 -29.52 22.64
N SER A 733 -1.83 -28.98 22.46
CA SER A 733 -0.81 -28.79 23.50
C SER A 733 -1.02 -27.46 24.25
N ILE A 734 -1.13 -26.34 23.53
CA ILE A 734 -1.12 -24.98 24.12
C ILE A 734 -2.50 -24.59 24.70
N SER A 735 -3.59 -25.16 24.20
CA SER A 735 -4.93 -25.02 24.81
C SER A 735 -5.03 -25.53 26.25
N LYS A 736 -3.99 -26.20 26.76
CA LYS A 736 -3.86 -26.73 28.13
C LYS A 736 -2.86 -25.95 28.98
N THR A 737 -2.26 -24.87 28.47
CA THR A 737 -1.29 -24.04 29.19
C THR A 737 -1.83 -22.64 29.44
N ASP A 738 -1.28 -21.95 30.44
CA ASP A 738 -1.74 -20.62 30.85
C ASP A 738 -1.64 -19.58 29.72
N ASN A 739 -0.79 -19.81 28.71
CA ASN A 739 -0.65 -18.97 27.53
C ASN A 739 -1.99 -18.79 26.77
N PHE A 740 -2.79 -19.85 26.66
CA PHE A 740 -4.12 -19.75 26.05
C PHE A 740 -5.12 -19.01 26.96
N THR A 741 -5.02 -19.18 28.28
CA THR A 741 -5.81 -18.44 29.28
C THR A 741 -5.47 -16.94 29.27
N GLN A 742 -4.19 -16.58 29.12
CA GLN A 742 -3.72 -15.21 29.00
C GLN A 742 -4.22 -14.56 27.70
N LEU A 743 -4.13 -15.26 26.56
CA LEU A 743 -4.70 -14.77 25.30
C LEU A 743 -6.21 -14.54 25.41
N LYS A 744 -6.95 -15.49 26.01
CA LYS A 744 -8.38 -15.29 26.29
C LYS A 744 -8.67 -14.07 27.15
N LYS A 745 -7.90 -13.86 28.22
CA LYS A 745 -8.04 -12.70 29.11
C LYS A 745 -7.70 -11.37 28.42
N ALA A 746 -6.75 -11.37 27.48
CA ALA A 746 -6.35 -10.16 26.75
C ALA A 746 -7.36 -9.76 25.66
N LEU A 747 -8.07 -10.72 25.07
CA LEU A 747 -9.08 -10.49 24.02
C LEU A 747 -10.48 -10.24 24.57
N GLY A 748 -10.81 -10.80 25.74
CA GLY A 748 -12.11 -10.65 26.39
C GLY A 748 -13.28 -11.09 25.51
N ASP A 749 -14.31 -10.26 25.45
CA ASP A 749 -15.60 -10.57 24.81
C ASP A 749 -15.55 -10.57 23.27
N LYS A 750 -14.41 -10.18 22.66
CA LYS A 750 -14.22 -10.24 21.20
C LYS A 750 -14.19 -11.66 20.62
N ILE A 751 -14.12 -12.71 21.45
CA ILE A 751 -13.95 -14.10 20.98
C ILE A 751 -15.29 -14.73 20.63
N VAL A 752 -15.61 -14.84 19.33
CA VAL A 752 -16.85 -15.48 18.85
C VAL A 752 -16.76 -17.00 18.72
N GLY A 753 -15.55 -17.56 18.70
CA GLY A 753 -15.38 -19.01 18.56
C GLY A 753 -13.97 -19.52 18.84
N THR A 754 -13.84 -20.84 19.05
CA THR A 754 -12.54 -21.49 19.21
C THR A 754 -12.54 -22.91 18.65
N ARG A 755 -11.53 -23.25 17.84
CA ARG A 755 -11.21 -24.62 17.43
C ARG A 755 -10.01 -25.17 18.21
N PHE A 756 -10.17 -26.37 18.77
CA PHE A 756 -9.14 -27.09 19.52
C PHE A 756 -8.39 -28.07 18.62
N GLY A 757 -7.46 -27.52 17.84
CA GLY A 757 -6.58 -28.21 16.92
C GLY A 757 -7.27 -28.82 15.69
N PHE A 758 -6.45 -29.51 14.90
CA PHE A 758 -6.84 -30.39 13.80
C PHE A 758 -6.18 -31.76 14.00
N LYS A 759 -6.69 -32.80 13.34
CA LYS A 759 -5.93 -34.05 13.18
C LYS A 759 -4.65 -33.77 12.35
N PRO A 760 -3.56 -34.55 12.50
CA PRO A 760 -2.34 -34.35 11.73
C PRO A 760 -2.56 -34.31 10.22
N HIS A 761 -1.75 -33.50 9.51
CA HIS A 761 -1.80 -33.30 8.05
C HIS A 761 -3.11 -32.66 7.53
N SER A 762 -3.83 -31.94 8.40
CA SER A 762 -4.91 -31.02 8.05
C SER A 762 -5.99 -31.67 7.17
N PRO A 763 -6.79 -32.60 7.71
CA PRO A 763 -7.80 -33.32 6.95
C PRO A 763 -8.91 -32.38 6.48
N TRP A 764 -9.39 -32.56 5.25
CA TRP A 764 -10.43 -31.70 4.66
C TRP A 764 -11.72 -31.65 5.50
N ASP A 765 -12.08 -32.75 6.18
CA ASP A 765 -13.21 -32.78 7.12
C ASP A 765 -13.13 -31.68 8.19
N ASP A 766 -12.00 -31.59 8.90
CA ASP A 766 -11.79 -30.62 9.98
C ASP A 766 -11.78 -29.18 9.45
N LEU A 767 -11.29 -28.97 8.23
CA LEU A 767 -11.18 -27.66 7.61
C LEU A 767 -12.55 -27.16 7.14
N VAL A 768 -13.34 -28.01 6.48
CA VAL A 768 -14.71 -27.68 6.05
C VAL A 768 -15.62 -27.49 7.27
N GLU A 769 -15.49 -28.33 8.30
CA GLU A 769 -16.19 -28.15 9.58
C GLU A 769 -15.88 -26.77 10.20
N THR A 770 -14.60 -26.40 10.24
CA THR A 770 -14.15 -25.14 10.87
C THR A 770 -14.50 -23.91 10.03
N ALA A 771 -14.43 -23.98 8.69
CA ALA A 771 -14.90 -22.92 7.81
C ALA A 771 -16.41 -22.68 7.97
N ASN A 772 -17.23 -23.73 7.94
CA ASN A 772 -18.67 -23.63 8.18
C ASN A 772 -19.01 -23.10 9.59
N ASN A 773 -18.14 -23.33 10.58
CA ASN A 773 -18.27 -22.77 11.93
C ASN A 773 -17.96 -21.27 11.95
N ILE A 774 -16.83 -20.86 11.38
CA ILE A 774 -16.42 -19.46 11.22
C ILE A 774 -17.50 -18.65 10.49
N GLN A 775 -18.02 -19.16 9.37
CA GLN A 775 -19.06 -18.51 8.59
C GLN A 775 -20.34 -18.26 9.41
N LYS A 776 -20.74 -19.22 10.26
CA LYS A 776 -21.89 -19.07 11.18
C LYS A 776 -21.64 -18.04 12.28
N THR A 777 -20.41 -17.95 12.81
CA THR A 777 -20.06 -16.93 13.81
C THR A 777 -19.90 -15.52 13.22
N GLY A 778 -19.72 -15.41 11.90
CA GLY A 778 -19.48 -14.13 11.23
C GLY A 778 -18.19 -13.45 11.72
N ALA A 779 -17.13 -14.22 11.93
CA ALA A 779 -15.84 -13.72 12.41
C ALA A 779 -15.15 -12.81 11.38
N ASP A 780 -14.56 -11.71 11.86
CA ASP A 780 -13.86 -10.70 11.06
C ASP A 780 -12.32 -10.82 11.12
N LEU A 781 -11.78 -11.63 12.04
CA LEU A 781 -10.36 -11.94 12.14
C LEU A 781 -10.12 -13.35 12.70
N ILE A 782 -9.07 -14.03 12.22
CA ILE A 782 -8.65 -15.36 12.70
C ILE A 782 -7.26 -15.29 13.37
N ILE A 783 -7.11 -15.92 14.53
CA ILE A 783 -5.80 -16.10 15.19
C ILE A 783 -5.43 -17.59 15.19
N THR A 784 -4.21 -17.94 14.76
CA THR A 784 -3.62 -19.24 15.10
C THR A 784 -2.70 -19.14 16.31
N LEU A 785 -2.91 -20.00 17.32
CA LEU A 785 -1.98 -20.19 18.45
C LEU A 785 -1.38 -21.60 18.37
N GLY A 786 -0.34 -21.71 17.54
CA GLY A 786 0.13 -22.98 17.01
C GLY A 786 0.87 -22.78 15.67
N ALA A 787 1.37 -23.87 15.09
CA ALA A 787 2.07 -23.85 13.81
C ALA A 787 1.79 -25.12 12.99
N GLY A 788 2.36 -25.22 11.79
CA GLY A 788 2.28 -26.42 10.94
C GLY A 788 0.85 -26.65 10.42
N SER A 789 0.23 -27.77 10.80
CA SER A 789 -1.14 -28.11 10.34
C SER A 789 -2.20 -27.06 10.67
N LEU A 790 -2.03 -26.29 11.75
CA LEU A 790 -2.95 -25.19 12.07
C LEU A 790 -2.79 -24.03 11.09
N THR A 791 -1.53 -23.65 10.81
CA THR A 791 -1.16 -22.62 9.83
C THR A 791 -1.67 -22.96 8.44
N ASP A 792 -1.32 -24.13 7.91
CA ASP A 792 -1.78 -24.57 6.58
C ASP A 792 -3.30 -24.75 6.53
N GLY A 793 -3.91 -25.22 7.63
CA GLY A 793 -5.36 -25.33 7.75
C GLY A 793 -6.07 -23.98 7.64
N VAL A 794 -5.55 -22.94 8.30
CA VAL A 794 -6.17 -21.60 8.25
C VAL A 794 -6.07 -20.96 6.88
N LYS A 795 -4.93 -21.09 6.17
CA LYS A 795 -4.81 -20.61 4.78
C LYS A 795 -5.89 -21.23 3.87
N VAL A 796 -6.12 -22.54 4.01
CA VAL A 796 -7.14 -23.27 3.25
C VAL A 796 -8.55 -22.84 3.69
N ILE A 797 -8.79 -22.59 4.98
CA ILE A 797 -10.07 -22.11 5.51
C ILE A 797 -10.41 -20.70 5.00
N THR A 798 -9.49 -19.73 5.04
CA THR A 798 -9.78 -18.37 4.54
C THR A 798 -9.96 -18.33 3.03
N PHE A 799 -9.23 -19.17 2.29
CA PHE A 799 -9.42 -19.36 0.85
C PHE A 799 -10.76 -20.05 0.53
N ALA A 800 -11.17 -21.05 1.31
CA ALA A 800 -12.47 -21.71 1.21
C ALA A 800 -13.63 -20.72 1.46
N LEU A 801 -13.54 -19.92 2.52
CA LEU A 801 -14.52 -18.89 2.88
C LEU A 801 -14.70 -17.85 1.77
N ALA A 802 -13.61 -17.29 1.24
CA ALA A 802 -13.67 -16.31 0.15
C ALA A 802 -14.30 -16.87 -1.15
N ASN A 803 -14.21 -18.19 -1.36
CA ASN A 803 -14.75 -18.88 -2.52
C ASN A 803 -16.10 -19.60 -2.24
N ASN A 804 -16.74 -19.34 -1.09
CA ASN A 804 -18.03 -19.92 -0.67
C ASN A 804 -18.06 -21.46 -0.60
N VAL A 805 -16.92 -22.09 -0.30
CA VAL A 805 -16.81 -23.54 -0.16
C VAL A 805 -17.41 -23.98 1.18
N SER A 806 -18.44 -24.83 1.10
CA SER A 806 -19.12 -25.43 2.27
C SER A 806 -19.03 -26.96 2.32
N THR A 807 -18.54 -27.61 1.25
CA THR A 807 -18.42 -29.08 1.15
C THR A 807 -17.01 -29.53 0.76
N ILE A 808 -16.72 -30.81 0.99
CA ILE A 808 -15.44 -31.48 0.64
C ILE A 808 -15.23 -31.50 -0.89
N ASP A 809 -16.31 -31.61 -1.67
CA ASP A 809 -16.25 -31.62 -3.15
C ASP A 809 -16.22 -30.23 -3.77
N ASP A 810 -16.61 -29.18 -3.02
CA ASP A 810 -16.29 -27.80 -3.38
C ASP A 810 -14.83 -27.48 -3.06
N LEU A 811 -14.29 -28.01 -1.96
CA LEU A 811 -12.88 -27.83 -1.61
C LEU A 811 -11.92 -28.46 -2.63
N SER A 812 -12.29 -29.58 -3.28
CA SER A 812 -11.46 -30.18 -4.34
C SER A 812 -11.24 -29.22 -5.52
N LYS A 813 -12.18 -28.31 -5.79
CA LYS A 813 -12.12 -27.32 -6.87
C LYS A 813 -11.08 -26.22 -6.58
N LEU A 814 -10.69 -26.02 -5.33
CA LEU A 814 -9.66 -25.04 -4.93
C LEU A 814 -8.23 -25.61 -4.96
N THR A 815 -8.05 -26.88 -5.29
CA THR A 815 -6.73 -27.50 -5.40
C THR A 815 -5.96 -27.01 -6.62
N VAL A 816 -4.64 -26.95 -6.53
CA VAL A 816 -3.75 -26.58 -7.66
C VAL A 816 -3.95 -27.50 -8.86
N ASP A 817 -4.25 -28.78 -8.61
CA ASP A 817 -4.50 -29.79 -9.66
C ASP A 817 -5.80 -29.55 -10.44
N ALA A 818 -6.82 -28.95 -9.81
CA ALA A 818 -8.12 -28.68 -10.43
C ALA A 818 -8.11 -27.54 -11.45
N LYS A 819 -7.15 -26.61 -11.36
CA LYS A 819 -6.94 -25.48 -12.30
C LYS A 819 -8.17 -24.59 -12.52
N THR A 820 -9.03 -24.47 -11.51
CA THR A 820 -10.26 -23.66 -11.57
C THR A 820 -9.93 -22.18 -11.84
N PRO A 821 -10.54 -21.53 -12.85
CA PRO A 821 -10.34 -20.11 -13.12
C PRO A 821 -11.07 -19.22 -12.11
N ASN A 822 -10.65 -17.95 -12.02
CA ASN A 822 -11.33 -16.88 -11.28
C ASN A 822 -11.54 -17.14 -9.77
N LEU A 823 -10.60 -17.83 -9.14
CA LEU A 823 -10.57 -17.99 -7.68
C LEU A 823 -10.35 -16.65 -6.97
N LYS A 824 -11.12 -16.39 -5.91
CA LYS A 824 -11.07 -15.15 -5.13
C LYS A 824 -9.95 -15.18 -4.08
N PRO A 825 -9.29 -14.04 -3.80
CA PRO A 825 -8.34 -13.93 -2.69
C PRO A 825 -9.04 -14.15 -1.34
N PRO A 826 -8.35 -14.70 -0.33
CA PRO A 826 -8.78 -14.61 1.07
C PRO A 826 -9.15 -13.18 1.48
N GLN A 827 -10.20 -13.03 2.29
CA GLN A 827 -10.75 -11.73 2.71
C GLN A 827 -10.71 -11.48 4.23
N ILE A 828 -10.50 -12.54 5.03
CA ILE A 828 -10.46 -12.44 6.49
C ILE A 828 -8.98 -12.45 6.92
N PRO A 829 -8.49 -11.41 7.63
CA PRO A 829 -7.10 -11.33 8.07
C PRO A 829 -6.73 -12.42 9.08
N VAL A 830 -5.48 -12.85 9.02
CA VAL A 830 -4.90 -13.94 9.82
C VAL A 830 -3.71 -13.43 10.63
N ILE A 831 -3.83 -13.50 11.95
CA ILE A 831 -2.70 -13.36 12.88
C ILE A 831 -2.15 -14.76 13.21
N ASN A 832 -0.92 -15.04 12.80
CA ASN A 832 -0.22 -16.26 13.21
C ASN A 832 0.67 -16.02 14.42
N ILE A 833 0.56 -16.88 15.43
CA ILE A 833 1.42 -16.89 16.61
C ILE A 833 2.14 -18.25 16.64
N PRO A 834 3.20 -18.42 15.84
CA PRO A 834 3.82 -19.71 15.59
C PRO A 834 4.59 -20.21 16.82
N THR A 835 4.46 -21.51 17.09
CA THR A 835 5.11 -22.18 18.23
C THR A 835 5.95 -23.38 17.81
N SER A 836 6.38 -23.39 16.55
CA SER A 836 7.35 -24.33 15.99
C SER A 836 8.17 -23.61 14.92
N LEU A 837 9.39 -24.06 14.66
CA LEU A 837 10.34 -23.38 13.77
C LEU A 837 10.17 -23.75 12.28
N SER A 838 8.97 -24.18 11.86
CA SER A 838 8.77 -24.75 10.52
C SER A 838 8.70 -23.72 9.37
N GLY A 839 8.52 -22.43 9.66
CA GLY A 839 8.49 -21.35 8.67
C GLY A 839 7.26 -21.31 7.75
N GLY A 840 6.31 -22.23 7.89
CA GLY A 840 5.14 -22.35 7.01
C GLY A 840 4.26 -21.09 7.01
N GLU A 841 4.26 -20.34 8.09
CA GLU A 841 3.58 -19.05 8.27
C GLU A 841 4.08 -17.95 7.31
N TYR A 842 5.32 -18.02 6.83
CA TYR A 842 5.90 -17.09 5.85
C TYR A 842 5.65 -17.51 4.39
N SER A 843 4.86 -18.55 4.14
CA SER A 843 4.59 -19.07 2.79
C SER A 843 3.09 -19.07 2.45
N PRO A 844 2.68 -18.56 1.26
CA PRO A 844 1.29 -18.62 0.78
C PRO A 844 0.87 -20.01 0.27
N ILE A 845 1.77 -21.01 0.28
CA ILE A 845 1.44 -22.39 -0.06
C ILE A 845 0.83 -23.08 1.17
N ALA A 846 -0.19 -23.92 0.97
CA ALA A 846 -0.77 -24.79 1.98
C ALA A 846 -0.95 -26.22 1.44
N GLY A 847 -0.91 -27.23 2.31
CA GLY A 847 -1.15 -28.62 1.92
C GLY A 847 -2.07 -29.36 2.88
N ALA A 848 -3.25 -29.78 2.40
CA ALA A 848 -4.30 -30.41 3.19
C ALA A 848 -4.71 -31.77 2.61
N THR A 849 -5.09 -32.71 3.47
CA THR A 849 -5.30 -34.13 3.10
C THR A 849 -6.78 -34.45 2.89
N ASP A 850 -7.16 -34.92 1.71
CA ASP A 850 -8.48 -35.52 1.50
C ASP A 850 -8.51 -36.89 2.19
N THR A 851 -9.35 -37.04 3.21
CA THR A 851 -9.44 -38.25 4.03
C THR A 851 -10.03 -39.44 3.27
N ARG A 852 -10.74 -39.17 2.16
CA ARG A 852 -11.40 -40.18 1.32
C ARG A 852 -10.40 -40.87 0.41
N THR A 853 -9.54 -40.10 -0.28
CA THR A 853 -8.49 -40.62 -1.17
C THR A 853 -7.15 -40.85 -0.47
N LYS A 854 -6.94 -40.26 0.71
CA LYS A 854 -5.64 -40.12 1.42
C LYS A 854 -4.59 -39.31 0.63
N HIS A 855 -5.02 -38.53 -0.36
CA HIS A 855 -4.15 -37.65 -1.13
C HIS A 855 -3.96 -36.31 -0.41
N LYS A 856 -2.71 -35.82 -0.32
CA LYS A 856 -2.40 -34.48 0.19
C LYS A 856 -2.35 -33.52 -0.99
N ALA A 857 -3.40 -32.72 -1.18
CA ALA A 857 -3.46 -31.74 -2.25
C ALA A 857 -2.78 -30.42 -1.85
N GLY A 858 -2.19 -29.74 -2.83
CA GLY A 858 -1.69 -28.38 -2.69
C GLY A 858 -2.78 -27.35 -2.93
N PHE A 859 -2.75 -26.27 -2.16
CA PHE A 859 -3.58 -25.07 -2.31
C PHE A 859 -2.65 -23.85 -2.35
N TYR A 860 -2.91 -22.92 -3.27
CA TYR A 860 -2.07 -21.75 -3.47
C TYR A 860 -2.87 -20.59 -4.07
N HIS A 861 -2.70 -19.41 -3.46
CA HIS A 861 -3.05 -18.12 -4.01
C HIS A 861 -2.06 -17.10 -3.40
N PRO A 862 -1.56 -16.07 -4.11
CA PRO A 862 -0.54 -15.15 -3.56
C PRO A 862 -0.92 -14.55 -2.20
N SER A 863 -2.19 -14.18 -2.01
CA SER A 863 -2.75 -13.65 -0.75
C SER A 863 -3.14 -14.70 0.30
N MET A 864 -2.61 -15.94 0.24
CA MET A 864 -2.76 -16.97 1.30
C MET A 864 -1.62 -16.94 2.33
N GLY A 865 -0.90 -15.82 2.45
CA GLY A 865 0.03 -15.59 3.56
C GLY A 865 -0.70 -15.34 4.89
N ALA A 866 0.06 -15.01 5.93
CA ALA A 866 -0.48 -14.38 7.13
C ALA A 866 -0.24 -12.87 7.08
N ASP A 867 -1.23 -12.08 7.48
CA ASP A 867 -1.16 -10.62 7.50
C ASP A 867 -0.28 -10.10 8.65
N LEU A 868 -0.19 -10.85 9.74
CA LEU A 868 0.69 -10.59 10.87
C LEU A 868 1.26 -11.90 11.45
N ILE A 869 2.54 -11.87 11.84
CA ILE A 869 3.21 -12.98 12.53
C ILE A 869 3.81 -12.44 13.83
N ILE A 870 3.33 -12.92 14.98
CA ILE A 870 3.79 -12.51 16.31
C ILE A 870 4.74 -13.58 16.86
N LEU A 871 6.02 -13.22 17.01
CA LEU A 871 7.07 -14.08 17.55
C LEU A 871 7.31 -13.81 19.03
N ASP A 872 7.20 -14.85 19.87
CA ASP A 872 7.40 -14.75 21.31
C ASP A 872 8.24 -15.95 21.81
N PRO A 873 9.50 -15.72 22.26
CA PRO A 873 10.38 -16.80 22.68
C PRO A 873 9.93 -17.45 24.00
N ALA A 874 9.27 -16.72 24.90
CA ALA A 874 8.76 -17.25 26.16
C ALA A 874 7.59 -18.22 25.94
N LEU A 875 6.68 -17.89 25.02
CA LEU A 875 5.62 -18.79 24.55
C LEU A 875 6.20 -20.13 24.06
N SER A 876 7.32 -20.10 23.33
CA SER A 876 7.92 -21.31 22.75
C SER A 876 8.47 -22.31 23.78
N VAL A 877 8.72 -21.89 25.03
CA VAL A 877 9.12 -22.80 26.13
C VAL A 877 8.02 -23.82 26.44
N SER A 878 6.76 -23.49 26.12
CA SER A 878 5.59 -24.39 26.28
C SER A 878 5.42 -25.42 25.15
N THR A 879 6.20 -25.34 24.07
CA THR A 879 6.18 -26.33 22.98
C THR A 879 6.90 -27.63 23.42
N PRO A 880 6.37 -28.83 23.09
CA PRO A 880 7.10 -30.08 23.34
C PRO A 880 8.46 -30.13 22.62
N GLU A 881 9.51 -30.51 23.35
CA GLU A 881 10.92 -30.51 22.88
C GLU A 881 11.10 -31.18 21.50
N ARG A 882 10.52 -32.37 21.31
CA ARG A 882 10.60 -33.13 20.05
C ARG A 882 10.00 -32.38 18.85
N ILE A 883 8.99 -31.54 19.06
CA ILE A 883 8.37 -30.73 18.00
C ILE A 883 9.26 -29.52 17.69
N TRP A 884 9.74 -28.81 18.72
CA TRP A 884 10.58 -27.63 18.54
C TRP A 884 11.89 -27.96 17.82
N LEU A 885 12.63 -28.97 18.28
CA LEU A 885 13.93 -29.33 17.72
C LEU A 885 13.81 -29.95 16.32
N SER A 886 12.80 -30.79 16.05
CA SER A 886 12.60 -31.35 14.71
C SER A 886 12.12 -30.31 13.69
N THR A 887 11.28 -29.34 14.10
CA THR A 887 10.93 -28.21 13.23
C THR A 887 12.09 -27.23 13.05
N GLY A 888 12.99 -27.08 14.03
CA GLY A 888 14.25 -26.37 13.86
C GLY A 888 15.13 -27.03 12.78
N ILE A 889 15.24 -28.36 12.78
CA ILE A 889 15.90 -29.10 11.71
C ILE A 889 15.18 -28.96 10.36
N ARG A 890 13.85 -28.73 10.32
CA ARG A 890 13.14 -28.41 9.06
C ARG A 890 13.59 -27.08 8.46
N ALA A 891 13.82 -26.05 9.27
CA ALA A 891 14.37 -24.78 8.78
C ALA A 891 15.85 -24.91 8.38
N VAL A 892 16.63 -25.76 9.06
CA VAL A 892 17.99 -26.12 8.60
C VAL A 892 17.94 -26.82 7.24
N ASP A 893 16.98 -27.73 7.02
CA ASP A 893 16.75 -28.40 5.74
C ASP A 893 16.42 -27.40 4.61
N HIS A 894 15.59 -26.39 4.88
CA HIS A 894 15.31 -25.28 3.95
C HIS A 894 16.59 -24.57 3.51
N CYS A 895 17.47 -24.24 4.46
CA CYS A 895 18.74 -23.60 4.13
C CYS A 895 19.73 -24.54 3.40
N VAL A 896 19.78 -25.82 3.78
CA VAL A 896 20.75 -26.77 3.20
C VAL A 896 20.35 -27.17 1.79
N GLU A 897 19.10 -27.56 1.54
CA GLU A 897 18.63 -27.83 0.17
C GLU A 897 18.65 -26.56 -0.68
N GLY A 898 18.32 -25.39 -0.10
CA GLY A 898 18.43 -24.08 -0.76
C GLY A 898 19.87 -23.75 -1.23
N LEU A 899 20.87 -23.89 -0.35
CA LEU A 899 22.29 -23.68 -0.69
C LEU A 899 22.86 -24.74 -1.65
N CYS A 900 22.29 -25.94 -1.62
CA CYS A 900 22.66 -27.04 -2.51
C CYS A 900 21.94 -27.00 -3.86
N SER A 901 20.93 -26.15 -4.04
CA SER A 901 20.11 -26.10 -5.24
C SER A 901 20.91 -25.73 -6.48
N THR A 902 20.55 -26.33 -7.62
CA THR A 902 21.20 -26.11 -8.92
C THR A 902 20.36 -25.28 -9.89
N ASP A 903 19.17 -24.87 -9.46
CA ASP A 903 18.17 -24.11 -10.23
C ASP A 903 18.63 -22.65 -10.49
N PRO A 904 18.27 -22.01 -11.62
CA PRO A 904 18.63 -20.62 -11.91
C PRO A 904 18.13 -19.57 -10.91
N SER A 905 17.13 -19.88 -10.09
CA SER A 905 16.69 -19.01 -8.98
C SER A 905 17.64 -19.00 -7.78
N ALA A 906 18.49 -20.02 -7.64
CA ALA A 906 19.50 -20.11 -6.58
C ALA A 906 20.73 -19.28 -6.94
N GLY A 907 21.07 -18.29 -6.10
CA GLY A 907 22.19 -17.38 -6.35
C GLY A 907 22.62 -16.59 -5.12
N PRO A 908 23.50 -15.58 -5.29
CA PRO A 908 24.10 -14.85 -4.17
C PRO A 908 23.09 -14.20 -3.21
N GLU A 909 21.88 -13.86 -3.67
CA GLU A 909 20.86 -13.24 -2.81
C GLU A 909 20.12 -14.27 -1.93
N SER A 910 19.77 -15.44 -2.49
CA SER A 910 19.19 -16.54 -1.70
C SER A 910 20.23 -17.14 -0.75
N ASP A 911 21.49 -17.25 -1.21
CA ASP A 911 22.62 -17.72 -0.41
C ASP A 911 22.78 -16.89 0.87
N LYS A 912 22.63 -15.55 0.83
CA LYS A 912 22.69 -14.70 2.03
C LYS A 912 21.69 -15.14 3.10
N GLY A 913 20.41 -15.28 2.72
CA GLY A 913 19.33 -15.68 3.63
C GLY A 913 19.57 -17.06 4.21
N PHE A 914 19.93 -18.04 3.37
CA PHE A 914 20.22 -19.39 3.85
C PHE A 914 21.47 -19.48 4.75
N ILE A 915 22.54 -18.71 4.46
CA ILE A 915 23.75 -18.66 5.29
C ILE A 915 23.45 -17.99 6.64
N ALA A 916 22.71 -16.87 6.65
CA ALA A 916 22.28 -16.22 7.89
C ALA A 916 21.37 -17.14 8.71
N GLY A 917 20.42 -17.82 8.05
CA GLY A 917 19.57 -18.85 8.65
C GLY A 917 20.37 -19.97 9.30
N LEU A 918 21.36 -20.56 8.63
CA LEU A 918 22.21 -21.61 9.23
C LEU A 918 22.99 -21.12 10.45
N LYS A 919 23.55 -19.91 10.38
CA LYS A 919 24.31 -19.29 11.48
C LYS A 919 23.43 -18.98 12.70
N LEU A 920 22.14 -18.70 12.49
CA LEU A 920 21.19 -18.45 13.56
C LEU A 920 20.54 -19.73 14.10
N LEU A 921 20.17 -20.68 13.24
CA LEU A 921 19.47 -21.91 13.63
C LEU A 921 20.40 -22.90 14.36
N VAL A 922 21.51 -23.30 13.73
CA VAL A 922 22.27 -24.48 14.19
C VAL A 922 22.96 -24.29 15.55
N PRO A 923 23.69 -23.19 15.83
CA PRO A 923 24.30 -23.02 17.13
C PRO A 923 23.25 -22.77 18.23
N ASN A 924 22.16 -22.07 17.94
CA ASN A 924 21.11 -21.83 18.95
C ASN A 924 20.33 -23.09 19.30
N LEU A 925 20.00 -23.96 18.33
CA LEU A 925 19.40 -25.29 18.62
C LEU A 925 20.27 -26.11 19.59
N LEU A 926 21.60 -26.02 19.46
CA LEU A 926 22.56 -26.66 20.36
C LEU A 926 22.66 -25.97 21.74
N LEU A 927 22.23 -24.71 21.87
CA LEU A 927 22.13 -23.97 23.14
C LEU A 927 20.79 -24.23 23.84
N THR A 928 19.67 -24.14 23.12
CA THR A 928 18.31 -24.49 23.59
C THR A 928 18.24 -25.94 24.07
N LYS A 929 18.94 -26.86 23.39
CA LYS A 929 19.08 -28.26 23.85
C LYS A 929 19.81 -28.38 25.19
N LYS A 930 20.75 -27.48 25.49
CA LYS A 930 21.52 -27.47 26.75
C LYS A 930 20.81 -26.72 27.88
N ASN A 931 20.00 -25.72 27.55
CA ASN A 931 19.20 -24.95 28.51
C ASN A 931 17.81 -24.67 27.92
N TRP A 932 16.83 -25.52 28.26
CA TRP A 932 15.51 -25.52 27.63
C TRP A 932 14.73 -24.21 27.81
N SER A 933 14.94 -23.49 28.91
CA SER A 933 14.25 -22.23 29.24
C SER A 933 15.04 -20.98 28.82
N ALA A 934 16.05 -21.09 27.96
CA ALA A 934 16.79 -19.93 27.46
C ALA A 934 16.03 -19.26 26.30
N GLU A 935 15.46 -18.07 26.54
CA GLU A 935 14.67 -17.33 25.55
C GLU A 935 15.52 -16.69 24.43
N GLU A 936 16.74 -16.25 24.73
CA GLU A 936 17.64 -15.61 23.76
C GLU A 936 18.03 -16.55 22.58
N PRO A 937 18.47 -17.82 22.81
CA PRO A 937 18.64 -18.79 21.73
C PRO A 937 17.37 -19.05 20.93
N ARG A 938 16.19 -19.09 21.58
CA ARG A 938 14.90 -19.31 20.91
C ARG A 938 14.50 -18.15 20.00
N LEU A 939 14.79 -16.92 20.42
CA LEU A 939 14.65 -15.74 19.56
C LEU A 939 15.62 -15.81 18.38
N GLY A 940 16.87 -16.22 18.61
CA GLY A 940 17.85 -16.48 17.55
C GLY A 940 17.37 -17.54 16.55
N GLU A 941 16.77 -18.63 17.01
CA GLU A 941 16.16 -19.67 16.16
C GLU A 941 15.00 -19.09 15.32
N MET A 942 14.08 -18.34 15.92
CA MET A 942 12.96 -17.70 15.20
C MET A 942 13.46 -16.71 14.13
N MET A 943 14.47 -15.91 14.43
CA MET A 943 15.11 -15.02 13.44
C MET A 943 15.82 -15.83 12.34
N GLY A 944 16.41 -16.97 12.68
CA GLY A 944 16.97 -17.92 11.71
C GLY A 944 15.93 -18.52 10.76
N VAL A 945 14.70 -18.74 11.22
CA VAL A 945 13.56 -19.12 10.36
C VAL A 945 13.21 -17.99 9.39
N ILE A 946 13.18 -16.73 9.85
CA ILE A 946 12.95 -15.57 8.96
C ILE A 946 13.99 -15.51 7.84
N GLU A 947 15.28 -15.66 8.16
CA GLU A 947 16.34 -15.63 7.13
C GLU A 947 16.27 -16.84 6.16
N ALA A 948 15.93 -18.03 6.67
CA ALA A 948 15.66 -19.19 5.82
C ALA A 948 14.48 -18.94 4.85
N MET A 949 13.38 -18.39 5.36
CA MET A 949 12.18 -18.12 4.57
C MET A 949 12.36 -16.95 3.58
N LYS A 950 13.21 -15.96 3.88
CA LYS A 950 13.64 -14.94 2.90
C LYS A 950 14.33 -15.58 1.69
N GLY A 951 15.22 -16.55 1.92
CA GLY A 951 15.86 -17.32 0.86
C GLY A 951 14.86 -18.11 0.00
N LEU A 952 13.86 -18.74 0.63
CA LEU A 952 12.77 -19.43 -0.09
C LEU A 952 11.82 -18.47 -0.83
N GLY A 953 11.66 -17.23 -0.33
CA GLY A 953 10.82 -16.20 -0.97
C GLY A 953 11.27 -15.83 -2.39
N LEU A 954 12.56 -16.06 -2.71
CA LEU A 954 13.12 -15.92 -4.05
C LEU A 954 12.80 -17.11 -5.00
N ARG A 955 11.89 -18.00 -4.58
CA ARG A 955 11.35 -19.15 -5.34
C ARG A 955 12.35 -20.30 -5.58
N VAL A 956 13.41 -20.38 -4.79
CA VAL A 956 14.37 -21.50 -4.83
C VAL A 956 13.65 -22.83 -4.55
N PRO A 957 13.73 -23.82 -5.46
CA PRO A 957 13.05 -25.09 -5.26
C PRO A 957 13.74 -25.97 -4.21
N MET A 958 12.94 -26.81 -3.56
CA MET A 958 13.40 -27.81 -2.59
C MET A 958 13.75 -29.13 -3.28
N GLY A 959 14.37 -30.05 -2.56
CA GLY A 959 14.96 -31.27 -3.09
C GLY A 959 14.32 -32.57 -2.58
N ALA A 960 15.13 -33.63 -2.55
CA ALA A 960 14.67 -34.97 -2.24
C ALA A 960 14.30 -35.17 -0.76
N SER A 961 14.84 -34.37 0.17
CA SER A 961 14.46 -34.43 1.60
C SER A 961 12.97 -34.11 1.75
N HIS A 962 12.51 -33.03 1.10
CA HIS A 962 11.09 -32.67 1.08
C HIS A 962 10.25 -33.66 0.28
N GLY A 963 10.67 -33.98 -0.95
CA GLY A 963 9.85 -34.79 -1.85
C GLY A 963 9.63 -36.23 -1.36
N ILE A 964 10.64 -36.84 -0.72
CA ILE A 964 10.48 -38.15 -0.06
C ILE A 964 9.75 -37.97 1.30
N GLY A 965 10.04 -36.89 2.04
CA GLY A 965 9.40 -36.59 3.33
C GLY A 965 7.88 -36.40 3.23
N HIS A 966 7.38 -35.84 2.13
CA HIS A 966 5.96 -35.74 1.85
C HIS A 966 5.25 -37.10 1.78
N GLN A 967 5.94 -38.16 1.38
CA GLN A 967 5.37 -39.52 1.31
C GLN A 967 5.43 -40.25 2.67
N LEU A 968 6.37 -39.88 3.55
CA LEU A 968 6.43 -40.36 4.93
C LEU A 968 5.36 -39.69 5.83
N GLY A 969 4.95 -38.45 5.51
CA GLY A 969 3.91 -37.71 6.25
C GLY A 969 2.63 -38.53 6.47
N PRO A 970 1.96 -39.05 5.42
CA PRO A 970 0.77 -39.90 5.53
C PRO A 970 0.93 -41.19 6.35
N LEU A 971 2.15 -41.60 6.73
CA LEU A 971 2.41 -42.71 7.65
C LEU A 971 2.43 -42.27 9.13
N GLY A 972 2.21 -40.98 9.42
CA GLY A 972 2.20 -40.41 10.76
C GLY A 972 3.53 -39.76 11.18
N VAL A 973 4.50 -39.65 10.29
CA VAL A 973 5.81 -39.03 10.57
C VAL A 973 5.70 -37.50 10.43
N GLY A 974 6.12 -36.75 11.45
CA GLY A 974 6.12 -35.28 11.37
C GLY A 974 7.15 -34.76 10.37
N HIS A 975 6.82 -33.75 9.57
CA HIS A 975 7.70 -33.24 8.50
C HIS A 975 9.10 -32.78 8.98
N GLY A 976 9.24 -32.37 10.25
CA GLY A 976 10.56 -32.10 10.85
C GLY A 976 11.37 -33.38 11.09
N GLU A 977 10.71 -34.46 11.54
CA GLU A 977 11.33 -35.76 11.75
C GLU A 977 11.69 -36.43 10.43
N THR A 978 10.92 -36.19 9.35
CA THR A 978 11.34 -36.63 7.99
C THR A 978 12.62 -35.94 7.55
N SER A 979 12.78 -34.63 7.83
CA SER A 979 14.03 -33.91 7.57
C SER A 979 15.20 -34.42 8.41
N CYS A 980 14.98 -34.75 9.70
CA CYS A 980 16.01 -35.34 10.56
C CYS A 980 16.58 -36.67 10.01
N ILE A 981 15.75 -37.45 9.32
CA ILE A 981 16.12 -38.75 8.75
C ILE A 981 16.69 -38.60 7.34
N LEU A 982 16.02 -37.85 6.46
CA LEU A 982 16.29 -37.86 5.02
C LEU A 982 17.44 -36.94 4.60
N LEU A 983 17.56 -35.74 5.18
CA LEU A 983 18.56 -34.75 4.76
C LEU A 983 20.01 -35.32 4.79
N PRO A 984 20.47 -35.99 5.86
CA PRO A 984 21.79 -36.62 5.86
C PRO A 984 22.00 -37.64 4.73
N ALA A 985 20.97 -38.44 4.41
CA ALA A 985 21.05 -39.45 3.35
C ALA A 985 21.03 -38.84 1.94
N VAL A 986 20.20 -37.81 1.73
CA VAL A 986 20.14 -37.05 0.47
C VAL A 986 21.46 -36.33 0.20
N LEU A 987 22.08 -35.74 1.23
CA LEU A 987 23.42 -35.14 1.10
C LEU A 987 24.48 -36.17 0.70
N LYS A 988 24.50 -37.36 1.33
CA LYS A 988 25.44 -38.43 0.96
C LYS A 988 25.21 -38.97 -0.45
N TYR A 989 23.96 -39.18 -0.84
CA TYR A 989 23.59 -39.56 -2.21
C TYR A 989 24.06 -38.50 -3.24
N ASN A 990 23.77 -37.23 -2.96
CA ASN A 990 24.18 -36.10 -3.81
C ASN A 990 25.71 -35.92 -3.85
N TYR A 991 26.44 -36.29 -2.80
CA TYR A 991 27.91 -36.24 -2.78
C TYR A 991 28.55 -37.41 -3.55
N ALA A 992 27.97 -38.62 -3.44
CA ALA A 992 28.47 -39.83 -4.08
C ALA A 992 28.27 -39.84 -5.60
N HIS A 993 27.12 -39.36 -6.07
CA HIS A 993 26.74 -39.36 -7.50
C HIS A 993 26.84 -37.98 -8.17
N GLY A 994 27.13 -36.93 -7.41
CA GLY A 994 27.27 -35.57 -7.91
C GLY A 994 28.59 -35.27 -8.60
N ASP A 995 28.57 -34.26 -9.47
CA ASP A 995 29.76 -33.68 -10.07
C ASP A 995 30.47 -32.69 -9.12
N GLU A 996 31.52 -32.03 -9.60
CA GLU A 996 32.24 -31.03 -8.81
C GLU A 996 31.39 -29.76 -8.55
N LYS A 997 30.34 -29.47 -9.34
CA LYS A 997 29.38 -28.40 -9.05
C LYS A 997 28.55 -28.76 -7.80
N VAL A 998 27.95 -29.95 -7.77
CA VAL A 998 27.14 -30.41 -6.62
C VAL A 998 27.98 -30.49 -5.34
N LYS A 999 29.23 -30.99 -5.42
CA LYS A 999 30.16 -31.00 -4.29
C LYS A 999 30.56 -29.59 -3.85
N GLY A 1000 30.82 -28.68 -4.79
CA GLY A 1000 31.11 -27.27 -4.51
C GLY A 1000 29.97 -26.55 -3.79
N LEU A 1001 28.72 -26.90 -4.10
CA LEU A 1001 27.54 -26.38 -3.38
C LEU A 1001 27.47 -26.91 -1.94
N GLN A 1002 27.69 -28.22 -1.72
CA GLN A 1002 27.80 -28.78 -0.36
C GLN A 1002 28.97 -28.16 0.44
N GLN A 1003 30.06 -27.77 -0.22
CA GLN A 1003 31.18 -27.10 0.43
C GLN A 1003 30.80 -25.72 1.00
N LYS A 1004 29.78 -25.02 0.47
CA LYS A 1004 29.21 -23.81 1.10
C LYS A 1004 28.69 -24.14 2.51
N VAL A 1005 27.86 -25.17 2.62
CA VAL A 1005 27.23 -25.62 3.87
C VAL A 1005 28.30 -26.06 4.86
N LEU A 1006 29.28 -26.85 4.43
CA LEU A 1006 30.43 -27.23 5.26
C LEU A 1006 31.22 -26.01 5.76
N ASN A 1007 31.45 -25.00 4.92
CA ASN A 1007 32.19 -23.80 5.31
C ASN A 1007 31.47 -22.98 6.39
N VAL A 1008 30.13 -22.91 6.36
CA VAL A 1008 29.33 -22.28 7.42
C VAL A 1008 29.40 -23.10 8.71
N LEU A 1009 29.05 -24.40 8.65
CA LEU A 1009 28.91 -25.23 9.85
C LEU A 1009 30.25 -25.53 10.56
N TRP A 1010 31.37 -25.55 9.83
CA TRP A 1010 32.72 -25.61 10.44
C TRP A 1010 33.25 -24.24 10.88
N GLY A 1011 32.58 -23.14 10.53
CA GLY A 1011 32.92 -21.78 10.98
C GLY A 1011 32.36 -21.44 12.37
N GLU A 1012 31.21 -21.99 12.73
CA GLU A 1012 30.55 -21.75 14.01
C GLU A 1012 31.15 -22.60 15.14
N GLU A 1013 31.81 -21.96 16.11
CA GLU A 1013 32.62 -22.63 17.14
C GLU A 1013 31.81 -23.64 17.99
N ALA A 1014 30.55 -23.31 18.30
CA ALA A 1014 29.64 -24.18 19.05
C ALA A 1014 29.29 -25.48 18.27
N VAL A 1015 29.24 -25.42 16.94
CA VAL A 1015 28.97 -26.56 16.07
C VAL A 1015 30.24 -27.38 15.89
N LYS A 1016 31.35 -26.71 15.56
CA LYS A 1016 32.71 -27.27 15.47
C LYS A 1016 33.10 -28.09 16.72
N ALA A 1017 32.76 -27.63 17.92
CA ALA A 1017 32.99 -28.36 19.16
C ALA A 1017 32.25 -29.72 19.20
N VAL A 1018 31.00 -29.78 18.72
CA VAL A 1018 30.22 -31.03 18.60
C VAL A 1018 30.82 -31.93 17.52
N LEU A 1019 31.19 -31.39 16.35
CA LEU A 1019 31.79 -32.20 15.28
C LEU A 1019 33.10 -32.87 15.72
N VAL A 1020 33.95 -32.14 16.47
CA VAL A 1020 35.18 -32.68 17.06
C VAL A 1020 34.88 -33.72 18.15
N SER A 1021 33.87 -33.53 19.01
CA SER A 1021 33.51 -34.51 20.05
C SER A 1021 32.97 -35.82 19.46
N LYS A 1022 32.28 -35.76 18.31
CA LYS A 1022 31.84 -36.92 17.51
C LYS A 1022 32.97 -37.55 16.68
N GLY A 1023 34.19 -36.99 16.71
CA GLY A 1023 35.37 -37.52 16.03
C GLY A 1023 35.51 -37.17 14.55
N LEU A 1024 34.68 -36.27 14.03
CA LEU A 1024 34.72 -35.85 12.62
C LEU A 1024 35.93 -34.96 12.32
N LYS A 1025 36.40 -34.99 11.07
CA LYS A 1025 37.50 -34.17 10.57
C LYS A 1025 37.07 -33.40 9.33
N LYS A 1026 37.35 -32.10 9.29
CA LYS A 1026 36.96 -31.18 8.19
C LYS A 1026 37.43 -31.63 6.79
N GLU A 1027 38.53 -32.38 6.73
CA GLU A 1027 39.11 -32.92 5.48
C GLU A 1027 38.41 -34.20 4.96
N LYS A 1028 37.50 -34.81 5.74
CA LYS A 1028 36.94 -36.14 5.46
C LYS A 1028 35.43 -36.29 5.69
N ALA A 1029 34.83 -35.42 6.50
CA ALA A 1029 33.40 -35.44 6.75
C ALA A 1029 32.64 -34.76 5.61
N ASP A 1030 31.68 -35.46 5.02
CA ASP A 1030 30.75 -34.87 4.04
C ASP A 1030 29.67 -34.01 4.75
N ALA A 1031 28.82 -33.32 3.99
CA ALA A 1031 27.76 -32.49 4.58
C ALA A 1031 26.71 -33.32 5.34
N GLY A 1032 26.47 -34.58 4.92
CA GLY A 1032 25.58 -35.51 5.60
C GLY A 1032 26.12 -36.01 6.93
N ASP A 1033 27.43 -36.27 7.04
CA ASP A 1033 28.11 -36.54 8.31
C ASP A 1033 27.95 -35.37 9.29
N VAL A 1034 28.20 -34.15 8.82
CA VAL A 1034 28.15 -32.93 9.65
C VAL A 1034 26.72 -32.66 10.14
N VAL A 1035 25.72 -32.71 9.25
CA VAL A 1035 24.31 -32.50 9.62
C VAL A 1035 23.79 -33.67 10.48
N GLY A 1036 24.15 -34.91 10.16
CA GLY A 1036 23.80 -36.09 10.95
C GLY A 1036 24.39 -36.11 12.36
N ALA A 1037 25.57 -35.50 12.55
CA ALA A 1037 26.20 -35.31 13.86
C ALA A 1037 25.48 -34.24 14.72
N VAL A 1038 25.00 -33.16 14.11
CA VAL A 1038 24.15 -32.15 14.78
C VAL A 1038 22.82 -32.77 15.21
N ILE A 1039 22.13 -33.49 14.31
CA ILE A 1039 20.85 -34.16 14.58
C ILE A 1039 21.01 -35.21 15.70
N SER A 1040 22.14 -35.92 15.73
CA SER A 1040 22.52 -36.83 16.82
C SER A 1040 22.68 -36.12 18.17
N GLU A 1041 23.23 -34.90 18.21
CA GLU A 1041 23.42 -34.14 19.44
C GLU A 1041 22.12 -33.54 19.98
N LEU A 1042 21.18 -33.16 19.10
CA LEU A 1042 19.82 -32.77 19.49
C LEU A 1042 18.99 -33.96 20.00
N GLY A 1043 19.43 -35.20 19.77
CA GLY A 1043 18.69 -36.42 20.12
C GLY A 1043 17.45 -36.64 19.27
N MET A 1044 17.45 -36.14 18.03
CA MET A 1044 16.35 -36.30 17.07
C MET A 1044 16.47 -37.64 16.31
N PRO A 1045 15.35 -38.20 15.79
CA PRO A 1045 15.37 -39.50 15.13
C PRO A 1045 16.21 -39.48 13.85
N ARG A 1046 16.95 -40.56 13.59
CA ARG A 1046 17.85 -40.72 12.42
C ARG A 1046 17.56 -41.96 11.57
N SER A 1047 16.57 -42.79 11.93
CA SER A 1047 16.14 -43.92 11.10
C SER A 1047 14.62 -44.04 10.99
N LEU A 1048 14.17 -44.64 9.87
CA LEU A 1048 12.76 -44.92 9.59
C LEU A 1048 12.11 -45.83 10.64
N LYS A 1049 12.90 -46.72 11.22
CA LYS A 1049 12.50 -47.64 12.30
C LYS A 1049 12.23 -46.95 13.63
N GLU A 1050 12.90 -45.83 13.93
CA GLU A 1050 12.62 -45.00 15.10
C GLU A 1050 11.28 -44.25 15.00
N VAL A 1051 10.76 -44.07 13.77
CA VAL A 1051 9.45 -43.47 13.50
C VAL A 1051 8.39 -44.49 13.03
N GLY A 1052 8.67 -45.80 13.21
CA GLY A 1052 7.71 -46.88 12.99
C GLY A 1052 7.44 -47.26 11.53
N VAL A 1053 8.27 -46.82 10.58
CA VAL A 1053 8.14 -47.17 9.15
C VAL A 1053 8.90 -48.47 8.86
N GLU A 1054 8.19 -49.46 8.30
CA GLU A 1054 8.73 -50.79 8.01
C GLU A 1054 9.41 -50.89 6.64
N ARG A 1055 10.34 -51.84 6.52
CA ARG A 1055 11.00 -52.18 5.24
C ARG A 1055 10.00 -52.65 4.16
N SER A 1056 8.85 -53.18 4.57
CA SER A 1056 7.72 -53.57 3.72
C SER A 1056 7.08 -52.39 2.95
N GLN A 1057 7.23 -51.16 3.45
CA GLN A 1057 6.60 -49.96 2.89
C GLN A 1057 7.50 -49.22 1.89
N LEU A 1058 8.82 -49.50 1.86
CA LEU A 1058 9.80 -48.73 1.08
C LEU A 1058 9.56 -48.79 -0.43
N ASP A 1059 9.10 -49.94 -0.95
CA ASP A 1059 8.78 -50.08 -2.38
C ASP A 1059 7.64 -49.14 -2.79
N ALA A 1060 6.58 -49.03 -1.99
CA ALA A 1060 5.45 -48.16 -2.27
C ALA A 1060 5.79 -46.68 -2.03
N LEU A 1061 6.61 -46.38 -1.02
CA LEU A 1061 7.16 -45.04 -0.80
C LEU A 1061 7.99 -44.58 -2.00
N ALA A 1062 8.91 -45.40 -2.51
CA ALA A 1062 9.74 -45.05 -3.65
C ALA A 1062 8.93 -44.80 -4.94
N ASP A 1063 7.90 -45.62 -5.21
CA ASP A 1063 6.99 -45.42 -6.36
C ASP A 1063 6.14 -44.13 -6.24
N ASN A 1064 5.87 -43.67 -5.02
CA ASN A 1064 5.13 -42.42 -4.79
C ASN A 1064 6.04 -41.19 -4.78
N SER A 1065 7.26 -41.27 -4.25
CA SER A 1065 8.21 -40.15 -4.22
C SER A 1065 8.54 -39.63 -5.62
N LEU A 1066 8.66 -40.50 -6.62
CA LEU A 1066 8.91 -40.10 -8.02
C LEU A 1066 7.79 -39.24 -8.65
N LYS A 1067 6.60 -39.19 -8.01
CA LYS A 1067 5.47 -38.35 -8.43
C LYS A 1067 5.57 -36.94 -7.87
N ASP A 1068 6.21 -36.76 -6.71
CA ASP A 1068 6.40 -35.46 -6.07
C ASP A 1068 7.35 -34.58 -6.91
N PRO A 1069 7.05 -33.29 -7.12
CA PRO A 1069 7.88 -32.41 -7.94
C PRO A 1069 9.28 -32.18 -7.36
N TRP A 1070 9.45 -32.14 -6.03
CA TRP A 1070 10.72 -31.77 -5.39
C TRP A 1070 11.81 -32.84 -5.54
N VAL A 1071 11.41 -34.09 -5.79
CA VAL A 1071 12.32 -35.21 -6.10
C VAL A 1071 13.06 -34.98 -7.44
N LYS A 1072 12.48 -34.17 -8.35
CA LYS A 1072 13.05 -33.87 -9.68
C LYS A 1072 13.98 -32.65 -9.66
N THR A 1073 13.80 -31.73 -8.72
CA THR A 1073 14.66 -30.54 -8.52
C THR A 1073 15.85 -30.80 -7.60
N ASN A 1074 15.99 -32.02 -7.07
CA ASN A 1074 17.17 -32.45 -6.32
C ASN A 1074 18.46 -32.35 -7.18
N PRO A 1075 19.59 -31.83 -6.65
CA PRO A 1075 20.82 -31.58 -7.42
C PRO A 1075 21.40 -32.78 -8.18
N VAL A 1076 21.15 -34.00 -7.72
CA VAL A 1076 21.30 -35.23 -8.51
C VAL A 1076 19.90 -35.80 -8.77
N PRO A 1077 19.30 -35.62 -9.95
CA PRO A 1077 17.91 -36.00 -10.17
C PRO A 1077 17.60 -37.47 -9.89
N LEU A 1078 16.55 -37.70 -9.10
CA LEU A 1078 16.02 -39.01 -8.76
C LEU A 1078 14.94 -39.37 -9.79
N ILE A 1079 15.30 -40.18 -10.78
CA ILE A 1079 14.46 -40.53 -11.93
C ILE A 1079 13.95 -41.98 -11.80
N ASP A 1080 14.81 -42.89 -11.35
CA ASP A 1080 14.56 -44.31 -11.17
C ASP A 1080 14.22 -44.67 -9.72
N LYS A 1081 13.30 -45.61 -9.54
CA LYS A 1081 12.93 -46.18 -8.23
C LYS A 1081 14.15 -46.65 -7.43
N LYS A 1082 15.15 -47.20 -8.12
CA LYS A 1082 16.41 -47.70 -7.52
C LYS A 1082 17.17 -46.61 -6.77
N GLN A 1083 17.18 -45.37 -7.29
CA GLN A 1083 17.88 -44.25 -6.66
C GLN A 1083 17.16 -43.81 -5.37
N VAL A 1084 15.83 -43.73 -5.39
CA VAL A 1084 15.03 -43.44 -4.19
C VAL A 1084 15.16 -44.56 -3.15
N LEU A 1085 15.16 -45.82 -3.59
CA LEU A 1085 15.44 -46.96 -2.72
C LEU A 1085 16.87 -46.93 -2.17
N GLU A 1086 17.87 -46.41 -2.89
CA GLU A 1086 19.24 -46.25 -2.37
C GLU A 1086 19.26 -45.32 -1.15
N VAL A 1087 18.66 -44.12 -1.28
CA VAL A 1087 18.49 -43.15 -0.18
C VAL A 1087 17.73 -43.78 0.99
N LEU A 1088 16.59 -44.44 0.73
CA LEU A 1088 15.79 -45.09 1.77
C LEU A 1088 16.52 -46.25 2.47
N ASN A 1089 17.38 -46.99 1.75
CA ASN A 1089 18.16 -48.09 2.34
C ASN A 1089 19.24 -47.58 3.32
N MET A 1090 19.77 -46.36 3.15
CA MET A 1090 20.73 -45.78 4.11
C MET A 1090 20.12 -45.55 5.50
N VAL A 1091 18.80 -45.35 5.59
CA VAL A 1091 18.10 -44.86 6.80
C VAL A 1091 17.15 -45.89 7.44
N VAL A 1092 17.18 -47.16 7.04
CA VAL A 1092 16.24 -48.19 7.57
C VAL A 1092 16.44 -48.47 9.06
N GLY A 1093 17.67 -48.39 9.59
CA GLY A 1093 17.95 -48.68 11.00
C GLY A 1093 18.14 -50.17 11.35
N ASP A 1094 18.33 -51.04 10.36
CA ASP A 1094 18.59 -52.49 10.54
C ASP A 1094 20.08 -52.85 10.74
N GLY A 1095 20.90 -51.91 11.24
CA GLY A 1095 22.35 -52.12 11.41
C GLY A 1095 23.17 -52.12 10.11
N GLN A 1096 22.52 -51.97 8.94
CA GLN A 1096 23.13 -51.64 7.65
C GLN A 1096 23.24 -50.12 7.39
N SER A 1097 23.00 -49.28 8.42
CA SER A 1097 23.09 -47.82 8.32
C SER A 1097 24.51 -47.37 7.99
N SER A 1098 24.65 -46.45 7.04
CA SER A 1098 25.88 -45.70 6.72
C SER A 1098 25.90 -44.29 7.33
N LEU A 1099 25.04 -44.09 8.35
CA LEU A 1099 24.71 -42.85 9.07
C LEU A 1099 24.57 -43.11 10.58
#